data_AF-A0A969DVN2-F1
#
_entry.id   AF-A0A969DVN2-F1
#
_cell.length_a   1.000
_cell.length_b   1.000
_cell.length_c   1.000
_cell.angle_alpha   90.00
_cell.angle_beta   90.00
_cell.angle_gamma   90.00
#
_symmetry.space_group_name_H-M   'P 1'
#
loop_
_entity.id
_entity.type
_entity.pdbx_description
1 polymer ?
#
loop_
_entity_poly.entity_id
_entity_poly.type
_entity_poly.pdbx_seq_one_letter_code
_entity_poly.pdbx_strand_id
1 'polypeptide(L)'
;MITNESGVTYHYSIPVYTYDEYIKSRSIDRKQGEVTNERQHPQPYAYTWLLTAITGPDYVNRNTTKDGTIGEDDWGYWVEFDYGMWANNYRWRNPESEWHKDIDENIQTYSRGKKEVYYLDAIKTRTHTALFIKEMREDGKGVSAFGDNASFIPKIEKDFKNVSLFLSYNNEYIAFPTASLKLQSIMLLSTNSFKEHGVNLTDLKARSAEYSQSFHYNNVYRNGDLLDPNDPIISQLGFISDFVIHTGEKILDVFDLDQLSSVLTTESLRSINFDYSYDLCPGTSNSFSDEDLYTINPNLSDRKKSGKLTLNAIQFLGKEGGAVIPKMNFGYEEENPKTGYLTLVHINTEENGSVLINATMGLDTNFEEGEIIKFNIDGEEYFGVITFIEMVGNSNCAVLNLLGQNIPALTSKRIICRTTKTPPYNQEYIDAWGFYKSDYEELGNSSINKYVSKVSKKSVDVWSLRNIETCTGVKIGINYESDKYLKPILAKNQILKIKAFDELVDNEFKISFIETNIGLDNIFKLNELVDCSTWGFYYFENALVKCANEGDCVWDQSMHFRYLRAFFSFKGSGKIIVIGSDYIIIESDQLKSELERKKTKKIEYIYGLNCNNIMNSRRAKICELTFSGTYDFFLGGFVSSGYNENGIFGGGIRVNSIKIQDGLDIRRTNYQYHINEKSTGYTNFEPFDILSPHIIVPDGTQPTDALIKSFKNALIQSYSSVIINSRELPSPMVIYQQVKVEKEIQKYGSETVKTPESRIYEFQVYEKT
;
A
#
# COMPACT_ATOMS: atom_id res chain seq x y z
N MET A 1 -8.49 26.98 -23.45
CA MET A 1 -7.41 27.92 -23.06
C MET A 1 -7.74 28.49 -21.70
N ILE A 2 -6.73 28.81 -20.90
CA ILE A 2 -6.89 29.46 -19.58
C ILE A 2 -5.95 30.65 -19.56
N THR A 3 -6.45 31.86 -19.29
CA THR A 3 -5.64 33.08 -19.22
C THR A 3 -5.58 33.57 -17.79
N ASN A 4 -4.37 33.82 -17.29
CA ASN A 4 -4.18 34.36 -15.94
C ASN A 4 -4.33 35.89 -15.91
N GLU A 5 -4.29 36.48 -14.71
CA GLU A 5 -4.43 37.93 -14.51
C GLU A 5 -3.33 38.75 -15.21
N SER A 6 -2.16 38.15 -15.45
CA SER A 6 -1.05 38.76 -16.18
C SER A 6 -1.22 38.73 -17.70
N GLY A 7 -2.32 38.17 -18.21
CA GLY A 7 -2.59 38.02 -19.64
C GLY A 7 -1.83 36.88 -20.32
N VAL A 8 -1.13 36.04 -19.55
CA VAL A 8 -0.50 34.82 -20.08
C VAL A 8 -1.56 33.76 -20.30
N THR A 9 -1.62 33.21 -21.51
CA THR A 9 -2.61 32.22 -21.92
C THR A 9 -1.98 30.84 -22.07
N TYR A 10 -2.59 29.85 -21.42
CA TYR A 10 -2.21 28.44 -21.45
C TYR A 10 -3.17 27.68 -22.36
N HIS A 11 -2.61 26.97 -23.35
CA HIS A 11 -3.36 26.26 -24.39
C HIS A 11 -3.35 24.76 -24.12
N TYR A 12 -4.52 24.22 -23.81
CA TYR A 12 -4.72 22.80 -23.55
C TYR A 12 -5.53 22.19 -24.70
N SER A 13 -4.85 21.65 -25.70
CA SER A 13 -5.47 21.33 -27.01
C SER A 13 -5.42 19.85 -27.38
N ILE A 14 -4.66 19.02 -26.65
CA ILE A 14 -4.63 17.56 -26.86
C ILE A 14 -5.36 16.90 -25.68
N PRO A 15 -6.57 16.36 -25.89
CA PRO A 15 -7.22 15.49 -24.91
C PRO A 15 -6.54 14.11 -24.91
N VAL A 16 -6.36 13.54 -23.71
CA VAL A 16 -5.85 12.18 -23.54
C VAL A 16 -6.96 11.31 -22.97
N TYR A 17 -7.27 10.21 -23.65
CA TYR A 17 -8.45 9.40 -23.34
C TYR A 17 -8.17 8.21 -22.42
N THR A 18 -9.17 7.87 -21.61
CA THR A 18 -9.30 6.56 -20.96
C THR A 18 -10.65 5.96 -21.33
N TYR A 19 -10.72 4.63 -21.41
CA TYR A 19 -11.87 3.90 -21.92
C TYR A 19 -11.82 2.44 -21.47
N ASP A 20 -12.89 1.69 -21.76
CA ASP A 20 -13.06 0.28 -21.35
C ASP A 20 -12.83 0.05 -19.84
N GLU A 21 -13.27 0.99 -19.00
CA GLU A 21 -13.13 0.83 -17.56
C GLU A 21 -14.12 -0.21 -17.05
N TYR A 22 -13.66 -1.02 -16.10
CA TYR A 22 -14.42 -2.10 -15.51
C TYR A 22 -14.07 -2.22 -14.03
N ILE A 23 -15.10 -2.28 -13.20
CA ILE A 23 -14.98 -2.50 -11.75
C ILE A 23 -15.82 -3.73 -11.43
N LYS A 24 -15.21 -4.69 -10.75
CA LYS A 24 -15.90 -5.87 -10.23
C LYS A 24 -15.69 -5.95 -8.73
N SER A 25 -16.80 -6.10 -8.02
CA SER A 25 -16.82 -6.40 -6.59
C SER A 25 -17.58 -7.71 -6.38
N ARG A 26 -17.05 -8.61 -5.55
CA ARG A 26 -17.73 -9.87 -5.21
C ARG A 26 -17.75 -10.11 -3.72
N SER A 27 -18.81 -10.77 -3.25
CA SER A 27 -18.87 -11.30 -1.90
C SER A 27 -18.34 -12.73 -1.84
N ILE A 28 -17.49 -13.03 -0.84
CA ILE A 28 -16.91 -14.35 -0.58
C ILE A 28 -17.76 -15.14 0.45
N ASP A 29 -18.97 -14.69 0.81
CA ASP A 29 -19.80 -15.40 1.80
C ASP A 29 -20.17 -16.82 1.31
N ARG A 30 -19.55 -17.83 1.94
CA ARG A 30 -19.70 -19.25 1.61
C ARG A 30 -21.13 -19.77 1.82
N LYS A 31 -22.00 -19.04 2.51
CA LYS A 31 -23.37 -19.50 2.87
C LYS A 31 -24.46 -19.05 1.91
N GLN A 32 -24.31 -17.94 1.19
CA GLN A 32 -25.38 -17.37 0.34
C GLN A 32 -25.11 -17.45 -1.18
N GLY A 33 -23.99 -18.04 -1.59
CA GLY A 33 -23.55 -18.03 -2.98
C GLY A 33 -22.82 -16.73 -3.33
N GLU A 34 -22.09 -16.74 -4.45
CA GLU A 34 -21.30 -15.58 -4.89
C GLU A 34 -22.24 -14.46 -5.35
N VAL A 35 -22.25 -13.34 -4.62
CA VAL A 35 -22.94 -12.11 -5.06
C VAL A 35 -21.90 -11.22 -5.72
N THR A 36 -22.03 -11.00 -7.03
CA THR A 36 -21.16 -10.12 -7.80
C THR A 36 -21.88 -8.82 -8.16
N ASN A 37 -21.13 -7.72 -8.16
CA ASN A 37 -21.54 -6.43 -8.69
C ASN A 37 -20.48 -5.98 -9.69
N GLU A 38 -20.92 -5.62 -10.89
CA GLU A 38 -20.06 -5.24 -12.00
C GLU A 38 -20.51 -3.91 -12.57
N ARG A 39 -19.55 -3.00 -12.78
CA ARG A 39 -19.76 -1.72 -13.43
C ARG A 39 -18.81 -1.60 -14.60
N GLN A 40 -19.35 -1.25 -15.76
CA GLN A 40 -18.58 -1.05 -16.99
C GLN A 40 -18.77 0.38 -17.51
N HIS A 41 -17.70 0.99 -17.99
CA HIS A 41 -17.70 2.27 -18.68
C HIS A 41 -16.86 2.16 -19.97
N PRO A 42 -17.46 1.63 -21.07
CA PRO A 42 -16.73 1.40 -22.31
C PRO A 42 -16.42 2.68 -23.09
N GLN A 43 -17.20 3.75 -22.89
CA GLN A 43 -17.06 4.98 -23.67
C GLN A 43 -15.78 5.74 -23.31
N PRO A 44 -15.04 6.28 -24.30
CA PRO A 44 -13.87 7.09 -24.03
C PRO A 44 -14.25 8.45 -23.44
N TYR A 45 -13.47 8.90 -22.46
CA TYR A 45 -13.51 10.26 -21.96
C TYR A 45 -12.09 10.79 -21.71
N ALA A 46 -11.91 12.10 -21.89
CA ALA A 46 -10.63 12.74 -21.65
C ALA A 46 -10.37 12.81 -20.13
N TYR A 47 -9.34 12.13 -19.64
CA TYR A 47 -8.95 12.18 -18.23
C TYR A 47 -7.95 13.31 -17.94
N THR A 48 -7.30 13.83 -18.98
CA THR A 48 -6.45 15.02 -18.91
C THR A 48 -6.38 15.73 -20.27
N TRP A 49 -5.99 17.00 -20.24
CA TRP A 49 -5.68 17.78 -21.43
C TRP A 49 -4.23 18.29 -21.32
N LEU A 50 -3.41 18.04 -22.33
CA LEU A 50 -1.99 18.40 -22.30
C LEU A 50 -1.79 19.87 -22.63
N LEU A 51 -0.86 20.52 -21.91
CA LEU A 51 -0.43 21.89 -22.18
C LEU A 51 0.39 21.90 -23.47
N THR A 52 -0.21 22.34 -24.56
CA THR A 52 0.41 22.38 -25.90
C THR A 52 1.13 23.69 -26.21
N ALA A 53 0.77 24.78 -25.52
CA ALA A 53 1.39 26.07 -25.73
C ALA A 53 1.17 27.04 -24.57
N ILE A 54 2.08 28.01 -24.42
CA ILE A 54 1.92 29.21 -23.60
C ILE A 54 2.14 30.43 -24.49
N THR A 55 1.23 31.39 -24.48
CA THR A 55 1.36 32.66 -25.21
C THR A 55 1.27 33.84 -24.27
N GLY A 56 2.10 34.86 -24.47
CA GLY A 56 2.06 36.10 -23.71
C GLY A 56 0.95 37.04 -24.16
N PRO A 57 0.67 38.11 -23.39
CA PRO A 57 -0.27 39.15 -23.80
C PRO A 57 0.17 39.92 -25.06
N ASP A 58 1.45 39.82 -25.42
CA ASP A 58 2.07 40.41 -26.61
C ASP A 58 2.08 39.47 -27.82
N TYR A 59 1.55 38.24 -27.70
CA TYR A 59 1.53 37.27 -28.78
C TYR A 59 0.63 37.71 -29.93
N VAL A 60 1.17 37.63 -31.15
CA VAL A 60 0.42 37.89 -32.38
C VAL A 60 0.69 36.78 -33.37
N ASN A 61 -0.34 35.97 -33.65
CA ASN A 61 -0.32 34.97 -34.72
C ASN A 61 -0.25 35.69 -36.06
N ARG A 62 0.82 35.47 -36.82
CA ARG A 62 1.01 36.06 -38.15
C ARG A 62 0.70 35.11 -39.29
N ASN A 63 0.48 33.85 -38.98
CA ASN A 63 0.23 32.82 -39.97
C ASN A 63 -1.27 32.68 -40.22
N THR A 64 -1.75 33.22 -41.35
CA THR A 64 -3.17 33.18 -41.74
C THR A 64 -3.58 31.88 -42.42
N THR A 65 -2.64 30.96 -42.68
CA THR A 65 -2.86 29.69 -43.40
C THR A 65 -2.69 28.44 -42.54
N LYS A 66 -2.25 28.57 -41.27
CA LYS A 66 -2.24 27.48 -40.30
C LYS A 66 -3.26 27.76 -39.20
N ASP A 67 -4.14 26.80 -38.94
CA ASP A 67 -5.26 26.87 -38.00
C ASP A 67 -4.84 27.10 -36.54
N GLY A 68 -4.37 28.31 -36.21
CA GLY A 68 -4.07 28.71 -34.83
C GLY A 68 -2.86 28.01 -34.20
N THR A 69 -2.02 27.33 -34.99
CA THR A 69 -0.79 26.70 -34.49
C THR A 69 0.34 27.72 -34.38
N ILE A 70 1.05 27.70 -33.25
CA ILE A 70 2.20 28.58 -33.01
C ILE A 70 3.31 28.26 -34.01
N GLY A 71 3.98 29.30 -34.51
CA GLY A 71 5.09 29.17 -35.43
C GLY A 71 6.17 30.23 -35.22
N GLU A 72 7.33 29.98 -35.82
CA GLU A 72 8.49 30.88 -35.71
C GLU A 72 8.25 32.29 -36.28
N ASP A 73 7.29 32.41 -37.22
CA ASP A 73 6.88 33.68 -37.82
C ASP A 73 6.05 34.56 -36.86
N ASP A 74 5.56 33.99 -35.76
CA ASP A 74 4.73 34.68 -34.79
C ASP A 74 5.53 35.65 -33.92
N TRP A 75 4.88 36.77 -33.60
CA TRP A 75 5.43 37.81 -32.74
C TRP A 75 5.04 37.61 -31.28
N GLY A 76 5.77 38.29 -30.40
CA GLY A 76 5.56 38.27 -28.95
C GLY A 76 6.13 37.03 -28.26
N TYR A 77 5.74 36.81 -27.01
CA TYR A 77 6.15 35.65 -26.24
C TYR A 77 5.31 34.42 -26.57
N TRP A 78 5.99 33.31 -26.88
CA TRP A 78 5.36 32.00 -27.03
C TRP A 78 6.31 30.87 -26.64
N VAL A 79 5.72 29.77 -26.17
CA VAL A 79 6.36 28.49 -25.92
C VAL A 79 5.46 27.40 -26.47
N GLU A 80 6.00 26.48 -27.26
CA GLU A 80 5.30 25.32 -27.83
C GLU A 80 5.77 24.05 -27.13
N PHE A 81 4.83 23.14 -26.86
CA PHE A 81 5.10 21.83 -26.28
C PHE A 81 4.67 20.75 -27.27
N ASP A 82 5.64 19.98 -27.74
CA ASP A 82 5.43 18.92 -28.73
C ASP A 82 5.37 17.56 -28.02
N TYR A 83 4.26 16.85 -28.21
CA TYR A 83 4.01 15.54 -27.60
C TYR A 83 3.88 14.46 -28.67
N GLY A 84 4.46 13.30 -28.37
CA GLY A 84 4.25 12.07 -29.10
C GLY A 84 3.28 11.16 -28.35
N MET A 85 2.39 10.51 -29.08
CA MET A 85 1.62 9.38 -28.53
C MET A 85 2.56 8.18 -28.48
N TRP A 86 2.62 7.50 -27.35
CA TRP A 86 3.43 6.28 -27.16
C TRP A 86 2.59 5.02 -27.24
N ALA A 87 1.41 5.04 -26.62
CA ALA A 87 0.48 3.91 -26.63
C ALA A 87 -0.94 4.44 -26.60
N ASN A 88 -1.84 3.89 -27.42
CA ASN A 88 -3.26 4.23 -27.36
C ASN A 88 -4.06 3.27 -26.48
N ASN A 89 -3.49 2.14 -26.08
CA ASN A 89 -4.16 1.09 -25.31
C ASN A 89 -3.22 0.55 -24.23
N TYR A 90 -2.72 1.44 -23.39
CA TYR A 90 -2.02 1.06 -22.16
C TYR A 90 -3.05 0.48 -21.19
N ARG A 91 -2.88 -0.80 -20.84
CA ARG A 91 -3.80 -1.53 -19.96
C ARG A 91 -3.38 -1.39 -18.52
N TRP A 92 -4.27 -0.84 -17.69
CA TRP A 92 -4.05 -0.69 -16.26
C TRP A 92 -5.04 -1.56 -15.47
N ARG A 93 -4.61 -2.00 -14.28
CA ARG A 93 -5.41 -2.73 -13.30
C ARG A 93 -4.99 -2.31 -11.90
N ASN A 94 -5.94 -2.26 -10.98
CA ASN A 94 -5.72 -2.03 -9.56
C ASN A 94 -6.58 -3.01 -8.72
N PRO A 95 -5.97 -3.94 -7.96
CA PRO A 95 -4.52 -4.19 -7.89
C PRO A 95 -4.01 -4.82 -9.20
N GLU A 96 -2.69 -4.80 -9.41
CA GLU A 96 -2.06 -5.32 -10.64
C GLU A 96 -2.35 -6.81 -10.88
N SER A 97 -2.41 -7.57 -9.81
CA SER A 97 -2.82 -8.97 -9.76
C SER A 97 -3.82 -9.15 -8.62
N GLU A 98 -4.55 -10.27 -8.64
CA GLU A 98 -5.51 -10.62 -7.58
C GLU A 98 -6.60 -9.56 -7.34
N TRP A 99 -7.03 -9.42 -6.08
CA TRP A 99 -8.16 -8.62 -5.64
C TRP A 99 -7.76 -7.75 -4.46
N HIS A 100 -8.21 -6.50 -4.45
CA HIS A 100 -8.25 -5.73 -3.21
C HIS A 100 -9.30 -6.37 -2.33
N LYS A 101 -8.85 -7.05 -1.28
CA LYS A 101 -9.74 -7.48 -0.20
C LYS A 101 -10.16 -6.23 0.54
N ASP A 102 -11.46 -6.03 0.64
CA ASP A 102 -12.02 -5.05 1.54
C ASP A 102 -11.57 -5.38 2.95
N ILE A 103 -11.66 -4.38 3.80
CA ILE A 103 -11.20 -4.42 5.17
C ILE A 103 -11.84 -5.61 5.93
N ASP A 104 -13.09 -5.96 5.59
CA ASP A 104 -13.84 -7.08 6.21
C ASP A 104 -13.58 -8.46 5.57
N GLU A 105 -12.71 -8.52 4.56
CA GLU A 105 -12.36 -9.67 3.71
C GLU A 105 -13.53 -10.38 3.01
N ASN A 106 -14.78 -10.00 3.28
CA ASN A 106 -15.95 -10.61 2.68
C ASN A 106 -16.21 -10.02 1.30
N ILE A 107 -15.69 -8.82 1.02
CA ILE A 107 -15.76 -8.19 -0.29
C ILE A 107 -14.37 -8.19 -0.91
N GLN A 108 -14.30 -8.56 -2.18
CA GLN A 108 -13.12 -8.42 -3.01
C GLN A 108 -13.44 -7.54 -4.20
N THR A 109 -12.59 -6.57 -4.48
CA THR A 109 -12.75 -5.65 -5.61
C THR A 109 -11.49 -5.56 -6.47
N TYR A 110 -11.65 -5.45 -7.78
CA TYR A 110 -10.62 -4.90 -8.63
C TYR A 110 -11.22 -3.90 -9.63
N SER A 111 -10.37 -3.03 -10.13
CA SER A 111 -10.66 -2.14 -11.23
C SER A 111 -9.64 -2.31 -12.35
N ARG A 112 -10.06 -2.10 -13.59
CA ARG A 112 -9.21 -2.17 -14.77
C ARG A 112 -9.69 -1.21 -15.84
N GLY A 113 -8.82 -0.88 -16.79
CA GLY A 113 -9.20 -0.09 -17.95
C GLY A 113 -8.06 0.08 -18.94
N LYS A 114 -8.30 0.90 -19.95
CA LYS A 114 -7.32 1.27 -20.97
C LYS A 114 -7.15 2.78 -20.99
N LYS A 115 -5.94 3.23 -21.35
CA LYS A 115 -5.68 4.66 -21.53
C LYS A 115 -4.66 4.91 -22.62
N GLU A 116 -4.72 6.10 -23.18
CA GLU A 116 -3.67 6.65 -24.01
C GLU A 116 -2.52 7.16 -23.14
N VAL A 117 -1.29 7.05 -23.63
CA VAL A 117 -0.07 7.53 -22.99
C VAL A 117 0.69 8.38 -23.99
N TYR A 118 0.99 9.62 -23.59
CA TYR A 118 1.76 10.59 -24.36
C TYR A 118 3.02 10.98 -23.58
N TYR A 119 4.09 11.31 -24.31
CA TYR A 119 5.30 11.90 -23.73
C TYR A 119 5.68 13.19 -24.44
N LEU A 120 6.23 14.13 -23.68
CA LEU A 120 6.77 15.38 -24.20
C LEU A 120 8.08 15.10 -24.94
N ASP A 121 8.18 15.44 -26.21
CA ASP A 121 9.38 15.29 -27.04
C ASP A 121 10.21 16.56 -27.12
N ALA A 122 9.57 17.72 -27.20
CA ALA A 122 10.28 18.98 -27.26
C ALA A 122 9.51 20.14 -26.63
N ILE A 123 10.26 21.09 -26.08
CA ILE A 123 9.77 22.43 -25.78
C ILE A 123 10.49 23.41 -26.70
N LYS A 124 9.74 24.18 -27.48
CA LYS A 124 10.28 25.11 -28.46
C LYS A 124 9.94 26.53 -28.06
N THR A 125 10.92 27.40 -28.28
CA THR A 125 10.77 28.85 -28.23
C THR A 125 11.34 29.42 -29.53
N ARG A 126 11.22 30.73 -29.73
CA ARG A 126 11.81 31.40 -30.90
C ARG A 126 13.31 31.12 -31.07
N THR A 127 14.05 30.94 -29.97
CA THR A 127 15.52 30.89 -30.00
C THR A 127 16.11 29.54 -29.62
N HIS A 128 15.42 28.79 -28.76
CA HIS A 128 15.92 27.53 -28.23
C HIS A 128 14.87 26.43 -28.30
N THR A 129 15.35 25.21 -28.51
CA THR A 129 14.57 23.98 -28.46
C THR A 129 15.22 23.03 -27.46
N ALA A 130 14.43 22.60 -26.47
CA ALA A 130 14.82 21.54 -25.54
C ALA A 130 14.23 20.21 -26.01
N LEU A 131 15.07 19.22 -26.29
CA LEU A 131 14.69 17.86 -26.65
C LEU A 131 14.64 16.98 -25.40
N PHE A 132 13.64 16.12 -25.30
CA PHE A 132 13.43 15.18 -24.22
C PHE A 132 13.53 13.77 -24.78
N ILE A 133 14.63 13.08 -24.49
CA ILE A 133 14.98 11.79 -25.07
C ILE A 133 14.68 10.67 -24.09
N LYS A 134 14.02 9.61 -24.56
CA LYS A 134 13.53 8.54 -23.70
C LYS A 134 14.17 7.20 -24.01
N GLU A 135 14.09 6.32 -23.03
CA GLU A 135 14.44 4.91 -23.14
C GLU A 135 13.32 4.09 -22.48
N MET A 136 13.19 2.83 -22.89
CA MET A 136 12.22 1.90 -22.29
C MET A 136 12.53 1.63 -20.82
N ARG A 137 11.47 1.53 -20.00
CA ARG A 137 11.57 1.18 -18.57
C ARG A 137 11.44 -0.32 -18.39
N GLU A 138 12.24 -0.92 -17.51
CA GLU A 138 12.02 -2.30 -17.05
C GLU A 138 10.79 -2.42 -16.14
N ASP A 139 10.35 -1.32 -15.53
CA ASP A 139 9.17 -1.26 -14.68
C ASP A 139 7.97 -0.53 -15.31
N GLY A 140 6.83 -0.56 -14.61
CA GLY A 140 5.63 0.15 -15.05
C GLY A 140 4.98 -0.48 -16.28
N LYS A 141 5.15 -1.79 -16.45
CA LYS A 141 4.52 -2.56 -17.52
C LYS A 141 3.00 -2.64 -17.28
N GLY A 142 2.21 -2.49 -18.34
CA GLY A 142 0.76 -2.69 -18.30
C GLY A 142 0.37 -4.16 -18.07
N VAL A 143 -0.88 -4.41 -17.71
CA VAL A 143 -1.33 -5.80 -17.48
C VAL A 143 -1.48 -6.58 -18.77
N SER A 144 -1.00 -7.83 -18.76
CA SER A 144 -1.02 -8.74 -19.91
C SER A 144 -2.32 -9.55 -20.05
N ALA A 145 -3.21 -9.54 -19.07
CA ALA A 145 -4.48 -10.24 -19.16
C ALA A 145 -5.61 -9.55 -18.39
N PHE A 146 -6.81 -9.66 -18.93
CA PHE A 146 -8.05 -9.15 -18.33
C PHE A 146 -8.93 -10.34 -17.90
N GLY A 147 -8.50 -11.07 -16.87
CA GLY A 147 -9.20 -12.24 -16.31
C GLY A 147 -9.16 -12.34 -14.78
N ASP A 148 -10.08 -13.13 -14.22
CA ASP A 148 -10.17 -13.43 -12.79
C ASP A 148 -9.16 -14.53 -12.39
N ASN A 149 -8.76 -15.40 -13.34
CA ASN A 149 -7.71 -16.42 -13.21
C ASN A 149 -6.99 -16.61 -14.57
N ALA A 150 -6.05 -15.73 -14.91
CA ALA A 150 -5.37 -15.78 -16.20
C ALA A 150 -4.48 -17.04 -16.31
N SER A 151 -4.92 -18.05 -17.05
CA SER A 151 -4.10 -19.15 -17.54
C SER A 151 -4.29 -19.27 -19.04
N PHE A 152 -3.38 -18.72 -19.83
CA PHE A 152 -3.36 -18.90 -21.27
C PHE A 152 -1.94 -19.00 -21.80
N ILE A 153 -1.76 -19.89 -22.76
CA ILE A 153 -0.50 -20.17 -23.44
C ILE A 153 -0.58 -19.56 -24.85
N PRO A 154 0.00 -18.38 -25.12
CA PRO A 154 0.28 -18.01 -26.50
C PRO A 154 1.25 -19.05 -27.07
N LYS A 155 1.17 -19.33 -28.37
CA LYS A 155 2.23 -20.02 -29.11
C LYS A 155 2.57 -19.14 -30.31
N ILE A 156 3.74 -18.51 -30.29
CA ILE A 156 4.28 -17.87 -31.49
C ILE A 156 4.93 -18.97 -32.33
N GLU A 157 4.45 -19.14 -33.54
CA GLU A 157 5.18 -19.86 -34.59
C GLU A 157 6.32 -18.95 -35.06
N LYS A 158 7.52 -19.51 -35.29
CA LYS A 158 8.87 -18.92 -35.35
C LYS A 158 9.13 -17.58 -36.07
N ASP A 159 8.15 -16.89 -36.62
CA ASP A 159 8.29 -15.57 -37.26
C ASP A 159 7.54 -14.48 -36.47
N PHE A 160 8.30 -13.55 -35.88
CA PHE A 160 7.95 -12.52 -34.88
C PHE A 160 6.85 -11.49 -35.25
N LYS A 161 6.06 -11.68 -36.32
CA LYS A 161 5.06 -10.69 -36.77
C LYS A 161 3.61 -11.19 -36.80
N ASN A 162 3.39 -12.49 -36.63
CA ASN A 162 2.06 -13.08 -36.77
C ASN A 162 1.68 -13.86 -35.50
N VAL A 163 0.56 -13.50 -34.86
CA VAL A 163 0.04 -14.21 -33.69
C VAL A 163 -1.25 -14.95 -34.07
N SER A 164 -1.29 -16.27 -33.84
CA SER A 164 -2.54 -17.04 -33.97
C SER A 164 -3.26 -17.07 -32.62
N LEU A 165 -4.54 -16.71 -32.61
CA LEU A 165 -5.37 -16.69 -31.40
C LEU A 165 -6.15 -18.02 -31.29
N PHE A 166 -6.05 -18.73 -30.17
CA PHE A 166 -6.84 -19.94 -29.90
C PHE A 166 -7.90 -19.64 -28.83
N LEU A 167 -9.18 -19.68 -29.20
CA LEU A 167 -10.33 -19.49 -28.32
C LEU A 167 -10.66 -20.79 -27.57
N SER A 168 -10.51 -20.76 -26.24
CA SER A 168 -11.03 -21.76 -25.29
C SER A 168 -12.27 -21.20 -24.58
N TYR A 169 -13.12 -22.09 -24.04
CA TYR A 169 -14.50 -21.84 -23.56
C TYR A 169 -14.68 -20.74 -22.48
N ASN A 170 -13.61 -20.14 -21.96
CA ASN A 170 -13.64 -19.29 -20.75
C ASN A 170 -13.48 -17.77 -20.98
N ASN A 171 -13.60 -17.23 -22.22
CA ASN A 171 -13.73 -15.78 -22.48
C ASN A 171 -12.65 -14.83 -21.90
N GLU A 172 -11.44 -15.30 -21.58
CA GLU A 172 -10.34 -14.45 -21.11
C GLU A 172 -9.28 -14.24 -22.23
N TYR A 173 -8.74 -13.01 -22.33
CA TYR A 173 -7.89 -12.57 -23.45
C TYR A 173 -6.45 -12.26 -22.99
N ILE A 174 -5.45 -12.82 -23.67
CA ILE A 174 -4.04 -12.42 -23.54
C ILE A 174 -3.78 -11.16 -24.35
N ALA A 175 -3.01 -10.25 -23.80
CA ALA A 175 -2.28 -9.22 -24.52
C ALA A 175 -0.86 -9.07 -24.03
N PHE A 176 -0.02 -8.50 -24.87
CA PHE A 176 1.33 -8.14 -24.47
C PHE A 176 1.28 -6.93 -23.53
N PRO A 177 2.08 -6.94 -22.46
CA PRO A 177 2.15 -5.80 -21.56
C PRO A 177 2.77 -4.60 -22.28
N THR A 178 2.15 -3.43 -22.16
CA THR A 178 2.69 -2.18 -22.71
C THR A 178 3.77 -1.65 -21.76
N ALA A 179 5.01 -1.53 -22.25
CA ALA A 179 6.07 -0.84 -21.50
C ALA A 179 5.82 0.66 -21.34
N SER A 180 6.38 1.27 -20.30
CA SER A 180 6.45 2.72 -20.14
C SER A 180 7.86 3.23 -20.45
N LEU A 181 8.03 4.54 -20.63
CA LEU A 181 9.32 5.17 -20.93
C LEU A 181 9.85 6.00 -19.76
N LYS A 182 11.18 6.05 -19.62
CA LYS A 182 11.94 6.93 -18.70
C LYS A 182 12.62 8.04 -19.51
N LEU A 183 12.82 9.19 -18.89
CA LEU A 183 13.56 10.30 -19.48
C LEU A 183 15.06 10.04 -19.34
N GLN A 184 15.76 9.75 -20.44
CA GLN A 184 17.17 9.45 -20.42
C GLN A 184 18.04 10.71 -20.44
N SER A 185 17.68 11.70 -21.26
CA SER A 185 18.38 12.97 -21.31
C SER A 185 17.51 14.12 -21.78
N ILE A 186 17.92 15.33 -21.42
CA ILE A 186 17.41 16.59 -21.99
C ILE A 186 18.56 17.27 -22.73
N MET A 187 18.35 17.68 -23.97
CA MET A 187 19.36 18.44 -24.75
C MET A 187 18.80 19.80 -25.14
N LEU A 188 19.53 20.87 -24.84
CA LEU A 188 19.16 22.22 -25.23
C LEU A 188 19.98 22.66 -26.44
N LEU A 189 19.29 23.00 -27.52
CA LEU A 189 19.89 23.44 -28.77
C LEU A 189 19.32 24.81 -29.18
N SER A 190 20.06 25.52 -30.04
CA SER A 190 19.51 26.66 -30.76
C SER A 190 18.48 26.16 -31.78
N THR A 191 17.35 26.84 -31.91
CA THR A 191 16.30 26.47 -32.87
C THR A 191 16.82 26.48 -34.31
N ASN A 192 17.80 27.33 -34.62
CA ASN A 192 18.41 27.39 -35.96
C ASN A 192 19.36 26.23 -36.27
N SER A 193 19.95 25.57 -35.25
CA SER A 193 20.92 24.48 -35.44
C SER A 193 20.34 23.32 -36.26
N PHE A 194 19.04 23.05 -36.11
CA PHE A 194 18.31 22.04 -36.88
C PHE A 194 18.20 22.39 -38.37
N LYS A 195 17.87 23.65 -38.68
CA LYS A 195 17.72 24.13 -40.06
C LYS A 195 19.03 24.12 -40.83
N GLU A 196 20.11 24.53 -40.16
CA GLU A 196 21.44 24.61 -40.77
C GLU A 196 21.98 23.23 -41.18
N HIS A 197 21.53 22.17 -40.52
CA HIS A 197 21.90 20.79 -40.82
C HIS A 197 20.83 20.02 -41.63
N GLY A 198 19.74 20.69 -42.04
CA GLY A 198 18.67 20.08 -42.82
C GLY A 198 17.88 19.01 -42.06
N VAL A 199 17.80 19.12 -40.73
CA VAL A 199 17.09 18.16 -39.87
C VAL A 199 15.83 18.82 -39.31
N ASN A 200 14.66 18.19 -39.46
CA ASN A 200 13.43 18.59 -38.75
C ASN A 200 13.15 17.60 -37.61
N LEU A 201 12.51 18.06 -36.54
CA LEU A 201 12.12 17.23 -35.39
C LEU A 201 11.15 16.11 -35.78
N THR A 202 10.24 16.34 -36.73
CA THR A 202 9.37 15.27 -37.24
C THR A 202 10.17 14.18 -37.95
N ASP A 203 11.25 14.57 -38.64
CA ASP A 203 12.17 13.61 -39.28
C ASP A 203 13.05 12.91 -38.25
N LEU A 204 13.25 13.48 -37.05
CA LEU A 204 14.01 12.84 -35.98
C LEU A 204 13.26 11.65 -35.41
N LYS A 205 11.98 11.82 -35.03
CA LYS A 205 11.16 10.75 -34.42
C LYS A 205 10.88 9.58 -35.40
N ALA A 206 10.87 9.87 -36.70
CA ALA A 206 10.61 8.87 -37.74
C ALA A 206 11.86 8.11 -38.21
N ARG A 207 13.05 8.41 -37.65
CA ARG A 207 14.32 7.77 -38.06
C ARG A 207 14.46 6.37 -37.51
N SER A 208 13.99 6.14 -36.29
CA SER A 208 13.94 4.82 -35.70
C SER A 208 12.49 4.41 -35.45
N ALA A 209 12.20 3.17 -35.79
CA ALA A 209 10.98 2.49 -35.36
C ALA A 209 11.33 1.33 -34.42
N GLU A 210 12.52 1.33 -33.82
CA GLU A 210 13.04 0.23 -33.00
C GLU A 210 12.10 -0.12 -31.84
N TYR A 211 11.52 0.91 -31.21
CA TYR A 211 10.51 0.76 -30.18
C TYR A 211 9.08 0.63 -30.70
N SER A 212 8.85 0.66 -32.02
CA SER A 212 7.50 0.52 -32.58
C SER A 212 7.10 -0.94 -32.59
N GLN A 213 6.02 -1.26 -31.87
CA GLN A 213 5.51 -2.62 -31.78
C GLN A 213 4.04 -2.65 -32.20
N SER A 214 3.76 -3.44 -33.23
CA SER A 214 2.41 -3.78 -33.67
C SER A 214 2.29 -5.29 -33.89
N PHE A 215 1.09 -5.83 -33.67
CA PHE A 215 0.77 -7.23 -33.95
C PHE A 215 -0.43 -7.33 -34.88
N HIS A 216 -0.30 -8.19 -35.88
CA HIS A 216 -1.39 -8.61 -36.75
C HIS A 216 -1.87 -10.01 -36.34
N TYR A 217 -3.18 -10.16 -36.13
CA TYR A 217 -3.79 -11.45 -35.91
C TYR A 217 -4.18 -12.05 -37.27
N ASN A 218 -3.47 -13.08 -37.69
CA ASN A 218 -3.70 -13.65 -39.03
C ASN A 218 -4.79 -14.71 -39.03
N ASN A 219 -4.99 -15.40 -37.90
CA ASN A 219 -5.88 -16.55 -37.79
C ASN A 219 -6.50 -16.60 -36.39
N VAL A 220 -7.82 -16.80 -36.32
CA VAL A 220 -8.55 -17.08 -35.08
C VAL A 220 -9.03 -18.52 -35.12
N TYR A 221 -8.68 -19.32 -34.13
CA TYR A 221 -9.10 -20.71 -34.02
C TYR A 221 -10.12 -20.88 -32.89
N ARG A 222 -11.13 -21.72 -33.07
CA ARG A 222 -12.07 -22.14 -32.01
C ARG A 222 -12.06 -23.66 -31.93
N ASN A 223 -11.75 -24.20 -30.75
CA ASN A 223 -11.62 -25.65 -30.53
C ASN A 223 -10.66 -26.37 -31.52
N GLY A 224 -9.67 -25.66 -32.06
CA GLY A 224 -8.70 -26.20 -33.02
C GLY A 224 -9.05 -25.95 -34.49
N ASP A 225 -10.25 -25.45 -34.80
CA ASP A 225 -10.68 -25.14 -36.17
C ASP A 225 -10.50 -23.65 -36.47
N LEU A 226 -9.97 -23.33 -37.66
CA LEU A 226 -9.84 -21.95 -38.13
C LEU A 226 -11.25 -21.35 -38.35
N LEU A 227 -11.54 -20.22 -37.71
CA LEU A 227 -12.77 -19.47 -37.93
C LEU A 227 -12.73 -18.73 -39.27
N ASP A 228 -13.88 -18.66 -39.94
CA ASP A 228 -14.09 -17.78 -41.09
C ASP A 228 -13.83 -16.33 -40.66
N PRO A 229 -13.05 -15.52 -41.40
CA PRO A 229 -12.83 -14.10 -41.10
C PRO A 229 -14.10 -13.26 -40.90
N ASN A 230 -15.25 -13.70 -41.42
CA ASN A 230 -16.55 -13.05 -41.27
C ASN A 230 -17.41 -13.63 -40.13
N ASP A 231 -16.88 -14.55 -39.32
CA ASP A 231 -17.62 -15.12 -38.20
C ASP A 231 -18.03 -13.99 -37.22
N PRO A 232 -19.32 -13.89 -36.81
CA PRO A 232 -19.82 -12.86 -35.92
C PRO A 232 -19.03 -12.75 -34.61
N ILE A 233 -18.48 -13.86 -34.10
CA ILE A 233 -17.61 -13.86 -32.92
C ILE A 233 -16.41 -12.96 -33.17
N ILE A 234 -15.79 -12.99 -34.34
CA ILE A 234 -14.61 -12.17 -34.64
C ILE A 234 -14.95 -10.67 -34.59
N SER A 235 -16.15 -10.28 -35.04
CA SER A 235 -16.64 -8.90 -34.93
C SER A 235 -17.00 -8.47 -33.50
N GLN A 236 -17.52 -9.39 -32.68
CA GLN A 236 -17.82 -9.15 -31.25
C GLN A 236 -16.56 -9.10 -30.38
N LEU A 237 -15.52 -9.81 -30.80
CA LEU A 237 -14.20 -9.84 -30.19
C LEU A 237 -13.42 -8.54 -30.41
N GLY A 238 -13.76 -7.75 -31.42
CA GLY A 238 -13.09 -6.48 -31.72
C GLY A 238 -11.62 -6.61 -32.15
N PHE A 239 -11.17 -7.80 -32.59
CA PHE A 239 -9.75 -8.13 -32.81
C PHE A 239 -9.29 -8.17 -34.28
N ILE A 240 -10.09 -7.74 -35.26
CA ILE A 240 -9.61 -7.59 -36.66
C ILE A 240 -9.06 -6.18 -36.90
N SER A 241 -8.10 -5.76 -36.10
CA SER A 241 -7.31 -4.56 -36.40
C SER A 241 -5.91 -4.76 -35.88
N ASP A 242 -4.91 -4.29 -36.63
CA ASP A 242 -3.55 -4.12 -36.17
C ASP A 242 -3.58 -3.49 -34.77
N PHE A 243 -3.10 -4.23 -33.78
CA PHE A 243 -3.05 -3.69 -32.43
C PHE A 243 -1.65 -3.15 -32.17
N VAL A 244 -1.56 -1.82 -32.11
CA VAL A 244 -0.32 -1.09 -31.84
C VAL A 244 -0.12 -1.01 -30.33
N ILE A 245 0.96 -1.63 -29.85
CA ILE A 245 1.35 -1.59 -28.44
C ILE A 245 2.16 -0.32 -28.18
N HIS A 246 3.11 -0.04 -29.08
CA HIS A 246 4.02 1.08 -28.99
C HIS A 246 4.11 1.79 -30.34
N THR A 247 3.96 3.10 -30.33
CA THR A 247 4.24 3.99 -31.47
C THR A 247 5.58 4.68 -31.26
N GLY A 248 6.68 3.92 -31.30
CA GLY A 248 8.04 4.44 -31.12
C GLY A 248 8.37 5.52 -32.14
N GLU A 249 7.89 5.39 -33.37
CA GLU A 249 8.08 6.35 -34.46
C GLU A 249 7.46 7.73 -34.23
N LYS A 250 6.67 7.88 -33.16
CA LYS A 250 6.04 9.15 -32.76
C LYS A 250 6.70 9.77 -31.54
N ILE A 251 7.70 9.11 -30.96
CA ILE A 251 8.37 9.51 -29.73
C ILE A 251 9.83 9.77 -30.05
N LEU A 252 10.45 10.74 -29.38
CA LEU A 252 11.90 10.94 -29.44
C LEU A 252 12.61 10.01 -28.45
N ASP A 253 13.31 9.00 -28.94
CA ASP A 253 14.00 7.99 -28.13
C ASP A 253 15.53 7.95 -28.35
N VAL A 254 16.21 7.07 -27.62
CA VAL A 254 17.67 6.92 -27.69
C VAL A 254 18.19 6.49 -29.07
N PHE A 255 17.41 5.75 -29.86
CA PHE A 255 17.82 5.25 -31.17
C PHE A 255 17.68 6.30 -32.28
N ASP A 256 16.78 7.27 -32.11
CA ASP A 256 16.64 8.40 -33.05
C ASP A 256 17.90 9.25 -33.14
N LEU A 257 18.71 9.26 -32.07
CA LEU A 257 19.91 10.08 -31.99
C LEU A 257 21.16 9.42 -32.58
N ASP A 258 21.20 8.10 -32.77
CA ASP A 258 22.42 7.38 -33.14
C ASP A 258 23.02 7.88 -34.46
N GLN A 259 22.16 8.28 -35.42
CA GLN A 259 22.58 8.79 -36.73
C GLN A 259 22.99 10.28 -36.73
N LEU A 260 22.70 11.02 -35.67
CA LEU A 260 22.98 12.46 -35.54
C LEU A 260 23.81 12.80 -34.30
N SER A 261 24.34 11.78 -33.63
CA SER A 261 25.10 11.89 -32.38
C SER A 261 26.23 12.91 -32.48
N SER A 262 26.93 13.01 -33.61
CA SER A 262 27.98 14.02 -33.83
C SER A 262 27.44 15.46 -33.90
N VAL A 263 26.41 15.71 -34.72
CA VAL A 263 25.77 17.03 -34.87
C VAL A 263 25.13 17.48 -33.57
N LEU A 264 24.37 16.59 -32.93
CA LEU A 264 23.68 16.89 -31.68
C LEU A 264 24.65 17.13 -30.53
N THR A 265 25.78 16.41 -30.49
CA THR A 265 26.81 16.66 -29.48
C THR A 265 27.48 18.02 -29.69
N THR A 266 27.79 18.40 -30.93
CA THR A 266 28.43 19.69 -31.24
C THR A 266 27.50 20.89 -31.05
N GLU A 267 26.23 20.76 -31.44
CA GLU A 267 25.23 21.83 -31.39
C GLU A 267 24.54 21.97 -30.03
N SER A 268 24.63 20.95 -29.18
CA SER A 268 24.08 21.01 -27.81
C SER A 268 24.80 22.07 -26.99
N LEU A 269 24.03 23.06 -26.55
CA LEU A 269 24.50 24.12 -25.64
C LEU A 269 24.63 23.60 -24.21
N ARG A 270 23.74 22.69 -23.84
CA ARG A 270 23.69 22.05 -22.53
C ARG A 270 22.93 20.74 -22.64
N SER A 271 23.39 19.72 -21.94
CA SER A 271 22.59 18.52 -21.72
C SER A 271 22.47 18.16 -20.24
N ILE A 272 21.39 17.45 -19.92
CA ILE A 272 21.10 16.92 -18.60
C ILE A 272 20.92 15.42 -18.79
N ASN A 273 21.79 14.62 -18.20
CA ASN A 273 21.71 13.17 -18.28
C ASN A 273 21.22 12.62 -16.94
N PHE A 274 20.34 11.62 -17.01
CA PHE A 274 19.79 10.95 -15.85
C PHE A 274 20.41 9.56 -15.73
N ASP A 275 20.84 9.21 -14.53
CA ASP A 275 21.46 7.94 -14.20
C ASP A 275 20.48 7.14 -13.34
N TYR A 276 20.04 5.99 -13.83
CA TYR A 276 19.01 5.17 -13.20
C TYR A 276 19.50 3.77 -12.90
N SER A 277 18.91 3.14 -11.89
CA SER A 277 18.93 1.69 -11.68
C SER A 277 17.52 1.17 -11.37
N TYR A 278 17.42 -0.11 -11.05
CA TYR A 278 16.20 -0.78 -10.61
C TYR A 278 16.42 -1.49 -9.26
N ASP A 279 17.19 -0.87 -8.38
CA ASP A 279 17.61 -1.49 -7.11
C ASP A 279 16.53 -1.41 -6.02
N LEU A 280 15.58 -0.47 -6.12
CA LEU A 280 14.49 -0.32 -5.15
C LEU A 280 13.33 -1.27 -5.42
N CYS A 281 12.65 -1.74 -4.36
CA CYS A 281 11.47 -2.62 -4.46
C CYS A 281 11.69 -3.87 -5.35
N PRO A 282 12.79 -4.64 -5.20
CA PRO A 282 13.05 -5.80 -6.04
C PRO A 282 11.92 -6.83 -5.91
N GLY A 283 11.63 -7.56 -6.99
CA GLY A 283 10.55 -8.55 -7.01
C GLY A 283 9.17 -7.98 -7.35
N THR A 284 9.10 -6.72 -7.81
CA THR A 284 7.81 -6.13 -8.19
C THR A 284 7.23 -6.81 -9.43
N SER A 285 5.94 -7.17 -9.40
CA SER A 285 5.27 -7.95 -10.45
C SER A 285 5.34 -7.33 -11.85
N ASN A 286 5.24 -6.00 -11.95
CA ASN A 286 5.29 -5.29 -13.23
C ASN A 286 6.67 -4.70 -13.55
N SER A 287 7.73 -5.31 -13.01
CA SER A 287 9.13 -4.96 -13.23
C SER A 287 9.88 -6.17 -13.80
N PHE A 288 10.20 -6.16 -15.08
CA PHE A 288 10.93 -7.22 -15.79
C PHE A 288 11.58 -6.69 -17.07
N SER A 289 12.59 -7.40 -17.57
CA SER A 289 13.42 -6.96 -18.69
C SER A 289 12.63 -6.84 -20.00
N ASP A 290 13.19 -6.08 -20.94
CA ASP A 290 12.59 -5.88 -22.27
C ASP A 290 12.66 -7.15 -23.12
N GLU A 291 13.66 -8.01 -22.91
CA GLU A 291 13.74 -9.34 -23.54
C GLU A 291 12.52 -10.20 -23.19
N ASP A 292 11.94 -10.01 -22.00
CA ASP A 292 10.77 -10.75 -21.50
C ASP A 292 9.42 -10.11 -21.88
N LEU A 293 9.40 -8.94 -22.52
CA LEU A 293 8.16 -8.22 -22.86
C LEU A 293 7.25 -9.02 -23.80
N TYR A 294 7.84 -9.58 -24.85
CA TYR A 294 7.12 -10.23 -25.95
C TYR A 294 7.32 -11.74 -25.99
N THR A 295 7.80 -12.32 -24.88
CA THR A 295 8.00 -13.77 -24.78
C THR A 295 6.68 -14.49 -24.59
N ILE A 296 6.64 -15.69 -25.15
CA ILE A 296 5.48 -16.59 -25.25
C ILE A 296 5.14 -17.24 -23.90
N ASN A 297 5.97 -17.07 -22.87
CA ASN A 297 5.83 -17.85 -21.65
C ASN A 297 4.57 -17.43 -20.86
N PRO A 298 3.57 -18.34 -20.71
CA PRO A 298 2.33 -18.09 -19.97
C PRO A 298 2.52 -17.78 -18.49
N ASN A 299 3.63 -18.22 -17.91
CA ASN A 299 3.90 -18.05 -16.49
C ASN A 299 4.64 -16.74 -16.24
N LEU A 300 3.89 -15.69 -15.92
CA LEU A 300 4.42 -14.43 -15.37
C LEU A 300 5.28 -14.68 -14.11
N SER A 301 5.08 -15.80 -13.41
CA SER A 301 5.87 -16.24 -12.25
C SER A 301 7.32 -16.57 -12.56
N ASP A 302 7.64 -16.94 -13.81
CA ASP A 302 8.97 -17.44 -14.18
C ASP A 302 9.89 -16.31 -14.68
N ARG A 303 9.36 -15.10 -14.84
CA ARG A 303 10.13 -13.92 -15.25
C ARG A 303 11.03 -13.48 -14.11
N LYS A 304 12.28 -13.15 -14.42
CA LYS A 304 13.18 -12.53 -13.45
C LYS A 304 12.67 -11.11 -13.17
N LYS A 305 12.02 -10.94 -12.02
CA LYS A 305 11.47 -9.65 -11.60
C LYS A 305 12.60 -8.71 -11.17
N SER A 306 12.61 -7.49 -11.67
CA SER A 306 13.51 -6.41 -11.25
C SER A 306 12.81 -5.48 -10.24
N GLY A 307 13.41 -4.33 -9.94
CA GLY A 307 12.85 -3.32 -9.06
C GLY A 307 12.16 -2.16 -9.79
N LYS A 308 12.00 -1.04 -9.09
CA LYS A 308 11.39 0.20 -9.58
C LYS A 308 12.45 1.16 -10.09
N LEU A 309 12.08 1.96 -11.09
CA LEU A 309 12.96 3.00 -11.63
C LEU A 309 13.48 3.90 -10.52
N THR A 310 14.79 3.87 -10.31
CA THR A 310 15.48 4.52 -9.19
C THR A 310 16.43 5.55 -9.76
N LEU A 311 16.22 6.84 -9.45
CA LEU A 311 17.14 7.90 -9.88
C LEU A 311 18.35 7.89 -8.95
N ASN A 312 19.53 7.62 -9.50
CA ASN A 312 20.80 7.58 -8.78
C ASN A 312 21.58 8.89 -8.93
N ALA A 313 21.54 9.50 -10.11
CA ALA A 313 22.23 10.76 -10.32
C ALA A 313 21.66 11.61 -11.48
N ILE A 314 21.94 12.91 -11.43
CA ILE A 314 21.74 13.85 -12.53
C ILE A 314 23.09 14.49 -12.87
N GLN A 315 23.50 14.40 -14.12
CA GLN A 315 24.70 15.05 -14.65
C GLN A 315 24.32 16.23 -15.54
N PHE A 316 24.81 17.42 -15.21
CA PHE A 316 24.72 18.57 -16.09
C PHE A 316 25.99 18.66 -16.93
N LEU A 317 25.83 18.72 -18.24
CA LEU A 317 26.91 18.82 -19.21
C LEU A 317 26.80 20.16 -19.93
N GLY A 318 27.95 20.81 -20.13
CA GLY A 318 28.06 22.02 -20.94
C GLY A 318 28.11 21.71 -22.43
N LYS A 319 28.59 22.68 -23.20
CA LYS A 319 28.78 22.54 -24.64
C LYS A 319 29.64 21.32 -24.97
N GLU A 320 29.33 20.62 -26.07
CA GLU A 320 30.05 19.42 -26.53
C GLU A 320 30.07 18.27 -25.51
N GLY A 321 29.12 18.25 -24.57
CA GLY A 321 29.06 17.23 -23.52
C GLY A 321 30.09 17.40 -22.41
N GLY A 322 30.70 18.58 -22.28
CA GLY A 322 31.72 18.85 -21.24
C GLY A 322 31.17 18.73 -19.81
N ALA A 323 31.67 17.77 -19.04
CA ALA A 323 31.32 17.58 -17.63
C ALA A 323 32.16 18.49 -16.72
N VAL A 324 31.77 19.76 -16.61
CA VAL A 324 32.51 20.76 -15.80
C VAL A 324 32.08 20.75 -14.33
N ILE A 325 30.84 20.36 -14.05
CA ILE A 325 30.31 20.25 -12.68
C ILE A 325 30.06 18.77 -12.32
N PRO A 326 30.32 18.36 -11.06
CA PRO A 326 30.01 17.01 -10.59
C PRO A 326 28.53 16.64 -10.74
N LYS A 327 28.26 15.33 -10.79
CA LYS A 327 26.91 14.77 -10.69
C LYS A 327 26.24 15.21 -9.39
N MET A 328 24.93 15.41 -9.45
CA MET A 328 24.08 15.39 -8.26
C MET A 328 23.68 13.94 -8.00
N ASN A 329 24.01 13.38 -6.84
CA ASN A 329 23.73 11.97 -6.49
C ASN A 329 22.57 11.86 -5.51
N PHE A 330 21.81 10.77 -5.61
CA PHE A 330 20.66 10.43 -4.78
C PHE A 330 20.87 9.05 -4.16
N GLY A 331 20.68 8.94 -2.85
CA GLY A 331 20.88 7.70 -2.11
C GLY A 331 19.67 7.36 -1.24
N TYR A 332 19.27 6.09 -1.27
CA TYR A 332 18.08 5.56 -0.58
C TYR A 332 18.44 4.62 0.58
N GLU A 333 19.68 4.13 0.60
CA GLU A 333 20.24 3.35 1.70
C GLU A 333 20.68 4.24 2.88
N GLU A 334 20.86 3.62 4.03
CA GLU A 334 21.46 4.28 5.19
C GLU A 334 22.88 4.74 4.89
N GLU A 335 23.27 5.95 5.35
CA GLU A 335 24.60 6.52 5.10
C GLU A 335 25.71 5.62 5.66
N ASN A 336 25.45 4.94 6.78
CA ASN A 336 26.40 4.05 7.46
C ASN A 336 25.67 2.78 7.91
N PRO A 337 25.45 1.80 7.01
CA PRO A 337 24.75 0.57 7.38
C PRO A 337 25.58 -0.21 8.40
N LYS A 338 24.92 -0.67 9.47
CA LYS A 338 25.52 -1.55 10.48
C LYS A 338 25.89 -2.85 9.80
N THR A 339 27.12 -3.33 9.99
CA THR A 339 27.59 -4.61 9.45
C THR A 339 27.83 -5.61 10.57
N GLY A 340 27.66 -6.89 10.26
CA GLY A 340 27.82 -7.94 11.25
C GLY A 340 27.83 -9.35 10.68
N TYR A 341 27.80 -10.32 11.58
CA TYR A 341 27.80 -11.73 11.25
C TYR A 341 26.60 -12.42 11.90
N LEU A 342 25.96 -13.31 11.14
CA LEU A 342 24.91 -14.19 11.61
C LEU A 342 25.25 -15.65 11.28
N THR A 343 24.82 -16.58 12.12
CA THR A 343 24.81 -18.02 11.84
C THR A 343 23.37 -18.49 11.95
N LEU A 344 22.83 -19.11 10.90
CA LEU A 344 21.45 -19.60 10.87
C LEU A 344 21.38 -20.95 11.57
N VAL A 345 20.60 -21.05 12.64
CA VAL A 345 20.61 -22.20 13.56
C VAL A 345 19.41 -23.12 13.34
N HIS A 346 18.20 -22.55 13.31
CA HIS A 346 16.96 -23.34 13.30
C HIS A 346 15.88 -22.63 12.48
N ILE A 347 15.19 -23.36 11.61
CA ILE A 347 14.01 -22.88 10.90
C ILE A 347 12.78 -23.30 11.70
N ASN A 348 12.06 -22.33 12.24
CA ASN A 348 10.70 -22.51 12.69
C ASN A 348 9.79 -22.23 11.48
N THR A 349 9.16 -23.27 10.94
CA THR A 349 8.05 -23.07 10.00
C THR A 349 6.78 -22.99 10.83
N GLU A 350 6.13 -21.83 10.81
CA GLU A 350 4.79 -21.72 11.40
C GLU A 350 3.74 -22.24 10.42
N GLU A 351 2.59 -22.69 10.92
CA GLU A 351 1.47 -23.18 10.10
C GLU A 351 0.96 -22.13 9.09
N ASN A 352 1.34 -20.87 9.28
CA ASN A 352 0.89 -19.68 8.54
C ASN A 352 1.85 -19.23 7.41
N GLY A 353 2.88 -20.01 7.09
CA GLY A 353 3.76 -19.75 5.94
C GLY A 353 4.88 -18.70 6.16
N SER A 354 4.93 -18.05 7.33
CA SER A 354 6.10 -17.27 7.77
C SER A 354 7.27 -18.20 8.11
N VAL A 355 8.46 -17.86 7.62
CA VAL A 355 9.69 -18.60 7.93
C VAL A 355 10.47 -17.80 8.95
N LEU A 356 10.36 -18.21 10.21
CA LEU A 356 11.13 -17.65 11.30
C LEU A 356 12.45 -18.42 11.43
N ILE A 357 13.56 -17.69 11.54
CA ILE A 357 14.88 -18.29 11.70
C ILE A 357 15.53 -17.78 12.98
N ASN A 358 15.89 -18.73 13.84
CA ASN A 358 16.78 -18.44 14.95
C ASN A 358 18.21 -18.29 14.41
N ALA A 359 18.81 -17.13 14.67
CA ALA A 359 20.16 -16.81 14.27
C ALA A 359 21.00 -16.43 15.50
N THR A 360 22.27 -16.87 15.52
CA THR A 360 23.25 -16.37 16.49
C THR A 360 24.04 -15.24 15.85
N MET A 361 24.15 -14.12 16.57
CA MET A 361 24.80 -12.90 16.08
C MET A 361 26.15 -12.68 16.75
N GLY A 362 27.10 -12.11 16.01
CA GLY A 362 28.41 -11.76 16.56
C GLY A 362 28.30 -10.72 17.69
N LEU A 363 29.07 -10.87 18.75
CA LEU A 363 29.08 -9.95 19.91
C LEU A 363 29.44 -8.50 19.55
N ASP A 364 30.21 -8.30 18.48
CA ASP A 364 30.62 -6.98 18.00
C ASP A 364 29.51 -6.25 17.22
N THR A 365 28.32 -6.87 17.08
CA THR A 365 27.23 -6.36 16.25
C THR A 365 26.13 -5.74 17.11
N ASN A 366 25.83 -4.46 16.89
CA ASN A 366 24.82 -3.70 17.63
C ASN A 366 23.54 -3.52 16.79
N PHE A 367 22.98 -4.62 16.33
CA PHE A 367 21.70 -4.63 15.64
C PHE A 367 20.55 -4.52 16.65
N GLU A 368 19.41 -4.00 16.20
CA GLU A 368 18.22 -3.77 17.02
C GLU A 368 16.98 -4.43 16.41
N GLU A 369 15.98 -4.74 17.24
CA GLU A 369 14.66 -5.16 16.79
C GLU A 369 14.06 -4.12 15.81
N GLY A 370 13.39 -4.60 14.75
CA GLY A 370 12.84 -3.81 13.66
C GLY A 370 13.82 -3.44 12.55
N GLU A 371 15.11 -3.74 12.70
CA GLU A 371 16.07 -3.56 11.61
C GLU A 371 15.94 -4.65 10.56
N ILE A 372 15.95 -4.24 9.29
CA ILE A 372 16.00 -5.16 8.16
C ILE A 372 17.46 -5.39 7.81
N ILE A 373 17.84 -6.66 7.72
CA ILE A 373 19.18 -7.08 7.33
C ILE A 373 19.17 -7.75 5.96
N LYS A 374 20.21 -7.48 5.18
CA LYS A 374 20.51 -8.10 3.90
C LYS A 374 21.75 -8.99 4.05
N PHE A 375 21.70 -10.20 3.50
CA PHE A 375 22.80 -11.15 3.53
C PHE A 375 22.83 -12.04 2.27
N ASN A 376 23.95 -12.72 2.03
CA ASN A 376 24.14 -13.55 0.84
C ASN A 376 24.45 -15.01 1.23
N ILE A 377 23.81 -15.95 0.54
CA ILE A 377 24.08 -17.39 0.68
C ILE A 377 24.32 -17.94 -0.73
N ASP A 378 25.52 -18.49 -0.96
CA ASP A 378 25.92 -19.15 -2.21
C ASP A 378 25.66 -18.33 -3.50
N GLY A 379 25.79 -17.00 -3.41
CA GLY A 379 25.60 -16.07 -4.54
C GLY A 379 24.21 -15.43 -4.59
N GLU A 380 23.24 -15.95 -3.86
CA GLU A 380 21.87 -15.41 -3.81
C GLU A 380 21.67 -14.47 -2.61
N GLU A 381 20.91 -13.39 -2.82
CA GLU A 381 20.62 -12.39 -1.80
C GLU A 381 19.32 -12.70 -1.04
N TYR A 382 19.36 -12.53 0.28
CA TYR A 382 18.25 -12.77 1.19
C TYR A 382 18.09 -11.59 2.14
N PHE A 383 16.86 -11.45 2.64
CA PHE A 383 16.45 -10.35 3.51
C PHE A 383 15.69 -10.92 4.70
N GLY A 384 15.89 -10.33 5.87
CA GLY A 384 15.13 -10.68 7.06
C GLY A 384 14.96 -9.47 7.96
N VAL A 385 13.83 -9.37 8.64
CA VAL A 385 13.66 -8.40 9.73
C VAL A 385 13.96 -9.06 11.06
N ILE A 386 14.69 -8.37 11.93
CA ILE A 386 14.91 -8.81 13.30
C ILE A 386 13.64 -8.54 14.10
N THR A 387 12.90 -9.59 14.46
CA THR A 387 11.65 -9.46 15.23
C THR A 387 11.89 -9.51 16.74
N PHE A 388 12.97 -10.15 17.18
CA PHE A 388 13.30 -10.32 18.59
C PHE A 388 14.81 -10.52 18.78
N ILE A 389 15.38 -10.00 19.86
CA ILE A 389 16.77 -10.27 20.28
C ILE A 389 16.80 -10.62 21.78
N GLU A 390 17.44 -11.74 22.12
CA GLU A 390 17.74 -12.12 23.50
C GLU A 390 19.22 -12.48 23.69
N MET A 391 19.74 -12.24 24.89
CA MET A 391 21.05 -12.75 25.28
C MET A 391 20.91 -14.16 25.84
N VAL A 392 21.54 -15.14 25.18
CA VAL A 392 21.62 -16.52 25.65
C VAL A 392 23.09 -16.86 25.90
N GLY A 393 23.49 -16.88 27.18
CA GLY A 393 24.88 -17.06 27.56
C GLY A 393 25.75 -15.87 27.12
N ASN A 394 26.76 -16.14 26.27
CA ASN A 394 27.67 -15.12 25.72
C ASN A 394 27.39 -14.84 24.24
N SER A 395 26.13 -14.94 23.80
CA SER A 395 25.77 -14.66 22.41
C SER A 395 24.40 -14.01 22.34
N ASN A 396 24.24 -13.10 21.37
CA ASN A 396 22.93 -12.54 21.02
C ASN A 396 22.25 -13.55 20.09
N CYS A 397 21.11 -14.09 20.52
CA CYS A 397 20.23 -14.89 19.69
C CYS A 397 19.11 -13.98 19.18
N ALA A 398 18.88 -14.00 17.88
CA ALA A 398 17.81 -13.23 17.25
C ALA A 398 16.85 -14.13 16.50
N VAL A 399 15.60 -13.70 16.44
CA VAL A 399 14.58 -14.26 15.55
C VAL A 399 14.49 -13.37 14.32
N LEU A 400 14.69 -13.97 13.15
CA LEU A 400 14.56 -13.31 11.86
C LEU A 400 13.28 -13.77 11.19
N ASN A 401 12.41 -12.84 10.81
CA ASN A 401 11.33 -13.12 9.86
C ASN A 401 11.85 -12.86 8.44
N LEU A 402 11.89 -13.90 7.60
CA LEU A 402 12.40 -13.78 6.23
C LEU A 402 11.47 -12.96 5.34
N LEU A 403 12.07 -12.09 4.53
CA LEU A 403 11.35 -11.26 3.56
C LEU A 403 11.54 -11.85 2.16
N GLY A 404 10.46 -12.36 1.58
CA GLY A 404 10.47 -12.92 0.22
C GLY A 404 10.66 -14.43 0.20
N GLN A 405 11.79 -14.89 -0.33
CA GLN A 405 11.99 -16.31 -0.65
C GLN A 405 12.53 -17.14 0.52
N ASN A 406 12.16 -18.43 0.54
CA ASN A 406 12.70 -19.41 1.48
C ASN A 406 14.19 -19.60 1.26
N ILE A 407 14.93 -19.80 2.35
CA ILE A 407 16.36 -20.14 2.26
C ILE A 407 16.55 -21.61 1.83
N PRO A 408 17.58 -21.90 1.00
CA PRO A 408 17.79 -23.22 0.42
C PRO A 408 18.23 -24.28 1.44
N ALA A 409 19.00 -23.90 2.47
CA ALA A 409 19.35 -24.76 3.61
C ALA A 409 19.91 -23.93 4.79
N LEU A 410 19.71 -24.44 6.01
CA LEU A 410 20.44 -23.94 7.20
C LEU A 410 21.94 -24.14 7.03
N THR A 411 22.73 -23.20 7.53
CA THR A 411 24.19 -23.26 7.45
C THR A 411 24.83 -22.85 8.77
N SER A 412 25.76 -23.68 9.24
CA SER A 412 26.60 -23.37 10.40
C SER A 412 27.73 -22.38 10.05
N LYS A 413 27.81 -21.94 8.78
CA LYS A 413 28.76 -20.92 8.34
C LYS A 413 28.34 -19.55 8.85
N ARG A 414 29.33 -18.75 9.25
CA ARG A 414 29.13 -17.32 9.50
C ARG A 414 28.84 -16.61 8.18
N ILE A 415 27.70 -15.96 8.10
CA ILE A 415 27.26 -15.15 6.97
C ILE A 415 27.46 -13.68 7.33
N ILE A 416 28.04 -12.91 6.41
CA ILE A 416 28.13 -11.45 6.54
C ILE A 416 26.77 -10.85 6.22
N CYS A 417 26.29 -9.98 7.09
CA CYS A 417 25.03 -9.26 6.94
C CYS A 417 25.23 -7.75 7.18
N ARG A 418 24.31 -6.95 6.66
CA ARG A 418 24.26 -5.51 6.90
C ARG A 418 22.82 -4.99 6.99
N THR A 419 22.59 -3.88 7.70
CA THR A 419 21.29 -3.20 7.63
C THR A 419 21.01 -2.68 6.22
N THR A 420 19.74 -2.64 5.85
CA THR A 420 19.27 -2.11 4.57
C THR A 420 17.91 -1.43 4.71
N LYS A 421 17.63 -0.49 3.81
CA LYS A 421 16.31 0.14 3.63
C LYS A 421 15.69 -0.17 2.27
N THR A 422 16.18 -1.21 1.60
CA THR A 422 15.71 -1.65 0.28
C THR A 422 15.25 -3.12 0.25
N PRO A 423 14.32 -3.52 1.15
CA PRO A 423 13.80 -4.89 1.14
C PRO A 423 13.03 -5.21 -0.16
N PRO A 424 12.77 -6.50 -0.46
CA PRO A 424 11.94 -6.90 -1.58
C PRO A 424 10.48 -6.50 -1.40
N TYR A 425 9.80 -6.29 -2.54
CA TYR A 425 8.38 -6.04 -2.60
C TYR A 425 7.57 -7.32 -2.30
N ASN A 426 6.52 -7.17 -1.50
CA ASN A 426 5.48 -8.17 -1.32
C ASN A 426 4.14 -7.45 -1.12
N GLN A 427 3.10 -7.85 -1.85
CA GLN A 427 1.78 -7.21 -1.80
C GLN A 427 1.10 -7.33 -0.43
N GLU A 428 1.41 -8.36 0.34
CA GLU A 428 0.83 -8.60 1.66
C GLU A 428 1.57 -7.83 2.77
N TYR A 429 2.80 -7.36 2.52
CA TYR A 429 3.66 -6.70 3.51
C TYR A 429 3.30 -5.23 3.65
N ILE A 430 2.01 -4.97 3.90
CA ILE A 430 1.42 -3.65 4.00
C ILE A 430 0.61 -3.56 5.30
N ASP A 431 0.80 -2.48 6.04
CA ASP A 431 0.00 -2.19 7.22
C ASP A 431 -1.35 -1.54 6.85
N ALA A 432 -2.17 -1.26 7.86
CA ALA A 432 -3.49 -0.68 7.70
C ALA A 432 -3.44 0.74 7.12
N TRP A 433 -2.31 1.44 7.24
CA TRP A 433 -2.10 2.80 6.74
C TRP A 433 -1.52 2.83 5.33
N GLY A 434 -1.20 1.67 4.77
CA GLY A 434 -0.64 1.55 3.42
C GLY A 434 0.89 1.57 3.36
N PHE A 435 1.59 1.44 4.48
CA PHE A 435 3.05 1.45 4.56
C PHE A 435 3.63 0.05 4.75
N TYR A 436 4.94 -0.10 4.52
CA TYR A 436 5.59 -1.41 4.53
C TYR A 436 5.59 -2.04 5.92
N LYS A 437 4.97 -3.22 6.04
CA LYS A 437 4.98 -4.04 7.25
C LYS A 437 6.01 -5.16 7.11
N SER A 438 7.19 -4.94 7.69
CA SER A 438 8.28 -5.91 7.64
C SER A 438 8.00 -7.21 8.40
N ASP A 439 7.17 -7.16 9.45
CA ASP A 439 6.81 -8.30 10.29
C ASP A 439 5.40 -8.80 9.99
N TYR A 440 5.03 -8.82 8.71
CA TYR A 440 3.75 -9.38 8.29
C TYR A 440 3.69 -10.88 8.62
N GLU A 441 2.56 -11.31 9.19
CA GLU A 441 2.24 -12.69 9.54
C GLU A 441 0.77 -12.96 9.18
N GLU A 442 0.49 -14.12 8.57
CA GLU A 442 -0.87 -14.49 8.16
C GLU A 442 -1.64 -15.14 9.32
N LEU A 443 -2.16 -14.34 10.27
CA LEU A 443 -2.83 -14.84 11.49
C LEU A 443 -4.32 -15.19 11.27
N GLY A 444 -4.74 -15.49 10.04
CA GLY A 444 -6.13 -15.81 9.69
C GLY A 444 -7.15 -14.67 9.89
N ASN A 445 -6.69 -13.45 10.16
CA ASN A 445 -7.49 -12.23 10.30
C ASN A 445 -6.71 -11.03 9.74
N SER A 446 -7.02 -10.58 8.53
CA SER A 446 -6.25 -9.53 7.85
C SER A 446 -6.22 -8.21 8.60
N SER A 447 -7.25 -7.91 9.40
CA SER A 447 -7.27 -6.68 10.20
C SER A 447 -6.15 -6.65 11.22
N ILE A 448 -5.86 -7.82 11.79
CA ILE A 448 -4.81 -8.03 12.78
C ILE A 448 -3.44 -8.01 12.10
N ASN A 449 -3.33 -8.71 10.96
CA ASN A 449 -2.11 -8.77 10.18
C ASN A 449 -1.62 -7.39 9.71
N LYS A 450 -2.53 -6.39 9.66
CA LYS A 450 -2.24 -5.03 9.20
C LYS A 450 -1.93 -4.04 10.33
N TYR A 451 -1.85 -4.45 11.60
CA TYR A 451 -1.43 -3.54 12.66
C TYR A 451 0.04 -3.15 12.56
N VAL A 452 0.32 -1.88 12.85
CA VAL A 452 1.69 -1.37 13.02
C VAL A 452 2.23 -1.89 14.35
N SER A 453 3.35 -2.60 14.30
CA SER A 453 4.00 -3.17 15.49
C SER A 453 5.22 -2.35 15.93
N LYS A 454 5.81 -2.71 17.07
CA LYS A 454 7.11 -2.17 17.50
C LYS A 454 8.23 -2.44 16.47
N VAL A 455 8.11 -3.52 15.70
CA VAL A 455 9.07 -3.97 14.70
C VAL A 455 8.87 -3.20 13.39
N SER A 456 7.67 -3.27 12.79
CA SER A 456 7.38 -2.66 11.48
C SER A 456 7.43 -1.14 11.47
N LYS A 457 7.22 -0.45 12.60
CA LYS A 457 7.36 1.01 12.67
C LYS A 457 8.75 1.50 12.25
N LYS A 458 9.80 0.68 12.37
CA LYS A 458 11.17 1.02 11.95
C LYS A 458 11.38 0.87 10.44
N SER A 459 10.40 0.31 9.73
CA SER A 459 10.47 0.01 8.30
C SER A 459 9.50 0.85 7.46
N VAL A 460 8.76 1.79 8.05
CA VAL A 460 7.85 2.69 7.30
C VAL A 460 8.57 3.57 6.28
N ASP A 461 9.90 3.73 6.44
CA ASP A 461 10.77 4.58 5.64
C ASP A 461 11.63 3.79 4.63
N VAL A 462 11.28 2.53 4.36
CA VAL A 462 11.90 1.75 3.27
C VAL A 462 11.69 2.46 1.93
N TRP A 463 12.66 2.28 1.04
CA TRP A 463 12.69 2.87 -0.32
C TRP A 463 12.62 4.41 -0.38
N SER A 464 12.74 5.10 0.76
CA SER A 464 12.70 6.56 0.84
C SER A 464 14.06 7.20 0.52
N LEU A 465 14.07 8.36 -0.13
CA LEU A 465 15.28 9.14 -0.40
C LEU A 465 15.89 9.64 0.90
N ARG A 466 17.16 9.33 1.17
CA ARG A 466 17.86 9.69 2.40
C ARG A 466 19.01 10.64 2.20
N ASN A 467 19.68 10.56 1.06
CA ASN A 467 20.91 11.30 0.81
C ASN A 467 20.84 12.02 -0.53
N ILE A 468 21.20 13.29 -0.55
CA ILE A 468 21.40 14.07 -1.77
C ILE A 468 22.78 14.69 -1.70
N GLU A 469 23.65 14.35 -2.64
CA GLU A 469 24.91 15.06 -2.84
C GLU A 469 24.73 16.02 -4.02
N THR A 470 24.82 17.31 -3.74
CA THR A 470 24.62 18.36 -4.75
C THR A 470 25.85 18.52 -5.65
N CYS A 471 25.68 19.16 -6.82
CA CYS A 471 26.81 19.48 -7.72
C CYS A 471 27.90 20.35 -7.07
N THR A 472 27.59 21.05 -5.96
CA THR A 472 28.57 21.86 -5.22
C THR A 472 29.29 21.08 -4.13
N GLY A 473 29.00 19.79 -3.94
CA GLY A 473 29.58 18.94 -2.90
C GLY A 473 28.87 19.01 -1.54
N VAL A 474 27.78 19.79 -1.43
CA VAL A 474 26.96 19.82 -0.21
C VAL A 474 26.18 18.51 -0.12
N LYS A 475 26.25 17.85 1.05
CA LYS A 475 25.54 16.61 1.36
C LYS A 475 24.32 16.89 2.23
N ILE A 476 23.16 16.45 1.79
CA ILE A 476 21.89 16.57 2.51
C ILE A 476 21.46 15.18 2.94
N GLY A 477 21.39 14.94 4.25
CA GLY A 477 20.87 13.71 4.85
C GLY A 477 19.47 13.95 5.41
N ILE A 478 18.54 13.02 5.17
CA ILE A 478 17.16 13.05 5.66
C ILE A 478 16.96 11.82 6.53
N ASN A 479 16.69 12.05 7.81
CA ASN A 479 16.33 11.00 8.75
C ASN A 479 14.83 10.99 8.95
N TYR A 480 14.22 9.85 8.72
CA TYR A 480 12.79 9.63 8.93
C TYR A 480 12.53 8.92 10.25
N GLU A 481 11.28 8.99 10.70
CA GLU A 481 10.74 8.17 11.77
C GLU A 481 9.27 7.87 11.49
N SER A 482 8.72 6.85 12.18
CA SER A 482 7.29 6.56 12.16
C SER A 482 6.51 7.61 12.94
N ASP A 483 5.33 7.91 12.41
CA ASP A 483 4.40 8.83 13.02
C ASP A 483 3.69 8.22 14.26
N LYS A 484 3.10 9.10 15.05
CA LYS A 484 2.35 8.77 16.26
C LYS A 484 1.20 9.72 16.46
N TYR A 485 0.05 9.23 16.89
CA TYR A 485 -1.13 10.04 17.22
C TYR A 485 -1.65 9.75 18.63
N LEU A 486 -2.32 10.73 19.23
CA LEU A 486 -2.89 10.63 20.57
C LEU A 486 -4.19 9.84 20.58
N LYS A 487 -5.09 10.16 19.66
CA LYS A 487 -6.41 9.52 19.52
C LYS A 487 -7.02 9.75 18.14
N PRO A 488 -7.89 8.84 17.67
CA PRO A 488 -8.84 9.15 16.62
C PRO A 488 -9.91 10.11 17.12
N ILE A 489 -10.25 11.14 16.34
CA ILE A 489 -11.21 12.18 16.75
C ILE A 489 -12.66 11.74 16.54
N LEU A 490 -12.93 10.98 15.47
CA LEU A 490 -14.28 10.58 15.08
C LEU A 490 -14.71 9.21 15.62
N ALA A 491 -13.74 8.38 16.03
CA ALA A 491 -14.00 7.14 16.74
C ALA A 491 -14.07 7.42 18.24
N LYS A 492 -15.15 6.96 18.90
CA LYS A 492 -15.31 7.17 20.35
C LYS A 492 -14.31 6.35 21.17
N ASN A 493 -13.94 5.18 20.65
CA ASN A 493 -13.23 4.14 21.37
C ASN A 493 -12.15 3.57 20.44
N GLN A 494 -10.93 3.41 20.95
CA GLN A 494 -9.94 2.53 20.32
C GLN A 494 -10.41 1.09 20.49
N ILE A 495 -10.36 0.28 19.44
CA ILE A 495 -10.86 -1.09 19.44
C ILE A 495 -9.69 -2.07 19.39
N LEU A 496 -9.42 -2.73 20.52
CA LEU A 496 -8.58 -3.94 20.56
C LEU A 496 -9.47 -5.18 20.65
N LYS A 497 -9.27 -6.14 19.75
CA LYS A 497 -10.01 -7.41 19.74
C LYS A 497 -9.53 -8.31 20.89
N ILE A 498 -10.44 -8.65 21.80
CA ILE A 498 -10.19 -9.55 22.94
C ILE A 498 -10.22 -11.02 22.47
N LYS A 499 -9.19 -11.80 22.83
CA LYS A 499 -9.10 -13.27 22.69
C LYS A 499 -9.83 -14.00 23.82
N ALA A 500 -9.63 -13.55 25.06
CA ALA A 500 -10.27 -14.13 26.25
C ALA A 500 -10.49 -13.07 27.34
N PHE A 501 -11.47 -13.30 28.19
CA PHE A 501 -11.76 -12.48 29.36
C PHE A 501 -11.98 -13.44 30.54
N ASP A 502 -11.10 -13.41 31.53
CA ASP A 502 -11.12 -14.35 32.65
C ASP A 502 -11.28 -13.58 33.97
N GLU A 503 -12.23 -14.00 34.80
CA GLU A 503 -12.33 -13.55 36.19
C GLU A 503 -11.22 -14.25 37.01
N LEU A 504 -10.32 -13.49 37.62
CA LEU A 504 -9.22 -14.04 38.43
C LEU A 504 -9.62 -14.17 39.89
N VAL A 505 -9.82 -13.01 40.55
CA VAL A 505 -10.19 -12.93 41.97
C VAL A 505 -11.12 -11.74 42.17
N ASP A 506 -12.36 -12.00 42.58
CA ASP A 506 -13.40 -11.06 43.04
C ASP A 506 -13.71 -9.83 42.15
N ASN A 507 -12.77 -8.89 41.98
CA ASN A 507 -12.88 -7.70 41.12
C ASN A 507 -11.75 -7.57 40.09
N GLU A 508 -10.85 -8.54 40.00
CA GLU A 508 -9.76 -8.59 39.01
C GLU A 508 -10.12 -9.44 37.79
N PHE A 509 -9.94 -8.86 36.61
CA PHE A 509 -10.24 -9.50 35.32
C PHE A 509 -9.00 -9.49 34.43
N LYS A 510 -8.61 -10.67 33.93
CA LYS A 510 -7.59 -10.81 32.90
C LYS A 510 -8.23 -10.69 31.52
N ILE A 511 -7.77 -9.73 30.73
CA ILE A 511 -8.18 -9.55 29.34
C ILE A 511 -7.01 -9.95 28.46
N SER A 512 -7.14 -11.07 27.76
CA SER A 512 -6.16 -11.54 26.79
C SER A 512 -6.55 -11.04 25.40
N PHE A 513 -5.59 -10.52 24.65
CA PHE A 513 -5.74 -10.06 23.28
C PHE A 513 -5.25 -11.13 22.31
N ILE A 514 -5.55 -10.95 21.03
CA ILE A 514 -4.98 -11.82 20.00
C ILE A 514 -3.47 -11.52 19.93
N GLU A 515 -2.66 -12.58 19.81
CA GLU A 515 -1.20 -12.46 19.71
C GLU A 515 -0.85 -11.71 18.42
N THR A 516 -0.35 -10.50 18.57
CA THR A 516 -0.22 -9.54 17.46
C THR A 516 1.08 -8.75 17.49
N ASN A 517 1.95 -9.03 18.49
CA ASN A 517 3.19 -8.30 18.73
C ASN A 517 3.03 -6.75 18.75
N ILE A 518 1.83 -6.24 19.07
CA ILE A 518 1.51 -4.80 19.02
C ILE A 518 2.29 -4.03 20.13
N GLY A 519 2.71 -4.74 21.18
CA GLY A 519 3.36 -4.15 22.34
C GLY A 519 2.36 -3.33 23.16
N LEU A 520 1.58 -4.03 23.99
CA LEU A 520 0.49 -3.46 24.80
C LEU A 520 0.96 -2.34 25.74
N ASP A 521 2.23 -2.33 26.13
CA ASP A 521 2.90 -1.29 26.90
C ASP A 521 2.99 0.07 26.16
N ASN A 522 2.83 0.09 24.83
CA ASN A 522 2.68 1.34 24.09
C ASN A 522 1.25 1.87 24.08
N ILE A 523 0.26 1.00 24.31
CA ILE A 523 -1.16 1.33 24.23
C ILE A 523 -1.69 1.71 25.61
N PHE A 524 -1.31 0.93 26.62
CA PHE A 524 -1.83 1.00 27.98
C PHE A 524 -0.77 1.45 28.96
N LYS A 525 -1.21 2.14 30.03
CA LYS A 525 -0.38 2.44 31.20
C LYS A 525 -0.90 1.76 32.47
N LEU A 526 0.01 1.39 33.35
CA LEU A 526 -0.37 0.97 34.71
C LEU A 526 -1.15 2.11 35.39
N ASN A 527 -2.22 1.74 36.09
CA ASN A 527 -3.18 2.63 36.75
C ASN A 527 -4.13 3.42 35.84
N GLU A 528 -4.11 3.20 34.53
CA GLU A 528 -5.05 3.82 33.60
C GLU A 528 -6.46 3.22 33.72
N LEU A 529 -7.49 4.02 33.50
CA LEU A 529 -8.86 3.54 33.36
C LEU A 529 -9.14 3.15 31.91
N VAL A 530 -9.65 1.93 31.72
CA VAL A 530 -10.10 1.42 30.42
C VAL A 530 -11.57 1.08 30.45
N ASP A 531 -12.27 1.42 29.38
CA ASP A 531 -13.63 0.97 29.14
C ASP A 531 -13.60 -0.37 28.40
N CYS A 532 -14.29 -1.36 28.96
CA CYS A 532 -14.40 -2.68 28.38
C CYS A 532 -15.85 -2.92 27.94
N SER A 533 -16.03 -3.46 26.74
CA SER A 533 -17.30 -3.99 26.24
C SER A 533 -17.08 -5.41 25.78
N THR A 534 -17.69 -6.40 26.43
CA THR A 534 -17.48 -7.81 26.10
C THR A 534 -18.80 -8.51 25.80
N TRP A 535 -18.68 -9.60 25.04
CA TRP A 535 -19.77 -10.52 24.73
C TRP A 535 -19.37 -11.92 25.18
N GLY A 536 -20.32 -12.61 25.80
CA GLY A 536 -20.13 -13.97 26.25
C GLY A 536 -21.40 -14.79 26.09
N PHE A 537 -21.30 -16.07 26.45
CA PHE A 537 -22.44 -16.95 26.58
C PHE A 537 -22.28 -17.87 27.77
N TYR A 538 -23.40 -18.18 28.39
CA TYR A 538 -23.52 -19.28 29.33
C TYR A 538 -23.72 -20.57 28.54
N TYR A 539 -23.01 -21.61 28.94
CA TYR A 539 -23.21 -22.97 28.44
C TYR A 539 -23.89 -23.82 29.52
N PHE A 540 -25.06 -24.36 29.19
CA PHE A 540 -25.83 -25.21 30.08
C PHE A 540 -25.93 -26.63 29.50
N GLU A 541 -25.55 -27.61 30.30
CA GLU A 541 -25.81 -29.02 30.02
C GLU A 541 -27.12 -29.44 30.68
N ASN A 542 -27.95 -30.19 29.97
CA ASN A 542 -29.22 -30.74 30.47
C ASN A 542 -30.18 -29.67 31.03
N ALA A 543 -30.26 -28.51 30.37
CA ALA A 543 -31.12 -27.39 30.73
C ALA A 543 -32.61 -27.77 30.72
N LEU A 544 -33.35 -27.33 31.74
CA LEU A 544 -34.79 -27.56 31.86
C LEU A 544 -35.57 -26.25 31.68
N VAL A 545 -36.44 -26.22 30.68
CA VAL A 545 -37.33 -25.08 30.42
C VAL A 545 -38.73 -25.40 30.91
N LYS A 546 -39.26 -24.59 31.84
CA LYS A 546 -40.62 -24.69 32.36
C LYS A 546 -41.43 -23.43 32.02
N CYS A 547 -42.74 -23.58 31.91
CA CYS A 547 -43.65 -22.45 31.77
C CYS A 547 -43.80 -21.74 33.13
N ALA A 548 -43.85 -20.41 33.13
CA ALA A 548 -43.89 -19.66 34.40
C ALA A 548 -45.24 -19.75 35.11
N ASN A 549 -46.33 -20.03 34.38
CA ASN A 549 -47.65 -20.30 34.93
C ASN A 549 -48.23 -21.57 34.30
N GLU A 550 -48.83 -22.43 35.11
CA GLU A 550 -49.64 -23.56 34.65
C GLU A 550 -50.86 -23.01 33.89
N GLY A 551 -50.87 -23.17 32.56
CA GLY A 551 -51.97 -22.74 31.68
C GLY A 551 -51.58 -21.88 30.48
N ASP A 552 -50.38 -21.28 30.45
CA ASP A 552 -49.94 -20.38 29.37
C ASP A 552 -49.27 -21.10 28.17
N CYS A 553 -49.07 -22.43 28.28
CA CYS A 553 -48.38 -23.25 27.29
C CYS A 553 -49.26 -24.36 26.73
N VAL A 554 -49.05 -24.73 25.47
CA VAL A 554 -49.77 -25.85 24.81
C VAL A 554 -49.34 -27.22 25.38
N TRP A 555 -48.27 -27.27 26.18
CA TRP A 555 -47.65 -28.47 26.71
C TRP A 555 -47.53 -28.33 28.23
N ASP A 556 -48.01 -29.32 28.97
CA ASP A 556 -47.93 -29.42 30.45
C ASP A 556 -46.55 -29.94 30.92
N GLN A 557 -45.52 -29.83 30.08
CA GLN A 557 -44.26 -30.57 30.23
C GLN A 557 -43.03 -29.68 30.07
N SER A 558 -42.07 -29.92 30.95
CA SER A 558 -40.75 -29.32 30.94
C SER A 558 -39.91 -29.85 29.77
N MET A 559 -39.31 -28.96 28.98
CA MET A 559 -38.42 -29.37 27.89
C MET A 559 -36.98 -29.51 28.37
N HIS A 560 -36.38 -30.67 28.13
CA HIS A 560 -34.97 -30.93 28.38
C HIS A 560 -34.13 -30.62 27.15
N PHE A 561 -33.20 -29.69 27.28
CA PHE A 561 -32.17 -29.41 26.29
C PHE A 561 -30.87 -30.04 26.74
N ARG A 562 -30.34 -30.96 25.95
CA ARG A 562 -29.03 -31.56 26.23
C ARG A 562 -27.93 -30.49 26.29
N TYR A 563 -28.03 -29.48 25.42
CA TYR A 563 -27.12 -28.34 25.36
C TYR A 563 -27.91 -27.05 25.11
N LEU A 564 -27.71 -26.02 25.95
CA LEU A 564 -28.32 -24.70 25.77
C LEU A 564 -27.27 -23.60 25.91
N ARG A 565 -27.35 -22.58 25.04
CA ARG A 565 -26.47 -21.40 25.10
C ARG A 565 -27.29 -20.13 25.29
N ALA A 566 -26.86 -19.25 26.20
CA ALA A 566 -27.47 -17.95 26.40
C ALA A 566 -26.45 -16.82 26.33
N PHE A 567 -26.64 -15.95 25.35
CA PHE A 567 -25.71 -14.87 25.06
C PHE A 567 -25.98 -13.64 25.93
N PHE A 568 -24.92 -12.99 26.37
CA PHE A 568 -24.99 -11.73 27.10
C PHE A 568 -23.88 -10.79 26.65
N SER A 569 -24.11 -9.51 26.90
CA SER A 569 -23.12 -8.47 26.74
C SER A 569 -23.16 -7.55 27.94
N PHE A 570 -22.00 -7.05 28.36
CA PHE A 570 -21.90 -6.07 29.42
C PHE A 570 -20.79 -5.07 29.09
N LYS A 571 -20.87 -3.92 29.76
CA LYS A 571 -19.92 -2.82 29.61
C LYS A 571 -19.56 -2.30 30.99
N GLY A 572 -18.31 -1.93 31.18
CA GLY A 572 -17.85 -1.33 32.41
C GLY A 572 -16.41 -0.86 32.31
N SER A 573 -16.01 -0.01 33.24
CA SER A 573 -14.68 0.58 33.28
C SER A 573 -13.83 -0.09 34.36
N GLY A 574 -12.55 -0.29 34.11
CA GLY A 574 -11.62 -0.89 35.07
C GLY A 574 -10.25 -0.24 35.05
N LYS A 575 -9.52 -0.34 36.16
CA LYS A 575 -8.18 0.21 36.31
C LYS A 575 -7.13 -0.85 36.00
N ILE A 576 -6.18 -0.56 35.12
CA ILE A 576 -5.10 -1.50 34.77
C ILE A 576 -4.14 -1.66 35.94
N ILE A 577 -3.89 -2.91 36.34
CA ILE A 577 -2.93 -3.27 37.41
C ILE A 577 -1.76 -4.12 36.90
N VAL A 578 -1.90 -4.81 35.77
CA VAL A 578 -0.81 -5.57 35.11
C VAL A 578 -0.91 -5.41 33.59
N ILE A 579 0.24 -5.30 32.93
CA ILE A 579 0.39 -5.34 31.48
C ILE A 579 1.36 -6.48 31.16
N GLY A 580 0.86 -7.53 30.51
CA GLY A 580 1.65 -8.60 29.93
C GLY A 580 1.97 -8.35 28.45
N SER A 581 2.58 -9.33 27.80
CA SER A 581 2.89 -9.29 26.35
C SER A 581 1.64 -9.26 25.48
N ASP A 582 0.63 -10.04 25.86
CA ASP A 582 -0.60 -10.31 25.12
C ASP A 582 -1.86 -10.18 25.99
N TYR A 583 -1.74 -9.71 27.23
CA TYR A 583 -2.87 -9.51 28.14
C TYR A 583 -2.71 -8.28 29.02
N ILE A 584 -3.84 -7.79 29.57
CA ILE A 584 -3.86 -6.88 30.71
C ILE A 584 -4.66 -7.49 31.85
N ILE A 585 -4.39 -7.06 33.09
CA ILE A 585 -5.27 -7.34 34.23
C ILE A 585 -5.84 -6.01 34.71
N ILE A 586 -7.16 -5.96 34.88
CA ILE A 586 -7.89 -4.79 35.34
C ILE A 586 -8.63 -5.07 36.65
N GLU A 587 -8.72 -4.06 37.50
CA GLU A 587 -9.55 -4.06 38.71
C GLU A 587 -10.84 -3.26 38.44
N SER A 588 -12.02 -3.86 38.66
CA SER A 588 -13.31 -3.22 38.38
C SER A 588 -14.49 -3.78 39.18
N ASP A 589 -14.98 -2.99 40.15
CA ASP A 589 -16.24 -3.30 40.85
C ASP A 589 -17.47 -3.16 39.93
N GLN A 590 -17.38 -2.32 38.91
CA GLN A 590 -18.46 -2.10 37.94
C GLN A 590 -18.65 -3.34 37.07
N LEU A 591 -17.57 -3.91 36.54
CA LEU A 591 -17.63 -5.13 35.73
C LEU A 591 -18.08 -6.32 36.58
N LYS A 592 -17.63 -6.42 37.83
CA LYS A 592 -18.13 -7.41 38.80
C LYS A 592 -19.65 -7.31 38.97
N SER A 593 -20.15 -6.12 39.29
CA SER A 593 -21.58 -5.89 39.52
C SER A 593 -22.42 -6.17 38.28
N GLU A 594 -21.95 -5.77 37.10
CA GLU A 594 -22.62 -6.08 35.83
C GLU A 594 -22.60 -7.57 35.52
N LEU A 595 -21.47 -8.26 35.71
CA LEU A 595 -21.36 -9.70 35.49
C LEU A 595 -22.30 -10.48 36.42
N GLU A 596 -22.34 -10.14 37.72
CA GLU A 596 -23.27 -10.73 38.69
C GLU A 596 -24.73 -10.46 38.33
N ARG A 597 -25.05 -9.25 37.85
CA ARG A 597 -26.38 -8.91 37.34
C ARG A 597 -26.76 -9.75 36.11
N LYS A 598 -25.80 -10.10 35.25
CA LYS A 598 -26.03 -10.98 34.09
C LYS A 598 -26.17 -12.44 34.51
N LYS A 599 -25.38 -12.91 35.48
CA LYS A 599 -25.49 -14.25 36.09
C LYS A 599 -26.88 -14.45 36.72
N THR A 600 -27.49 -13.40 37.25
CA THR A 600 -28.79 -13.44 37.96
C THR A 600 -30.03 -13.15 37.10
N LYS A 601 -29.89 -12.64 35.86
CA LYS A 601 -31.05 -12.27 35.02
C LYS A 601 -31.68 -13.51 34.36
N LYS A 602 -32.99 -13.73 34.56
CA LYS A 602 -33.82 -14.68 33.76
C LYS A 602 -33.52 -14.46 32.27
N ILE A 603 -33.09 -15.51 31.58
CA ILE A 603 -32.63 -15.48 30.18
C ILE A 603 -33.80 -15.02 29.28
N GLU A 604 -33.64 -13.86 28.64
CA GLU A 604 -34.69 -13.22 27.84
C GLU A 604 -34.83 -13.84 26.43
N TYR A 605 -33.87 -14.64 25.97
CA TYR A 605 -33.87 -15.20 24.61
C TYR A 605 -33.12 -16.54 24.51
N ILE A 606 -33.79 -17.57 23.99
CA ILE A 606 -33.22 -18.90 23.72
C ILE A 606 -33.30 -19.15 22.21
N TYR A 607 -32.16 -19.40 21.56
CA TYR A 607 -32.14 -19.75 20.14
C TYR A 607 -32.45 -21.24 19.93
N GLY A 608 -33.36 -21.53 18.99
CA GLY A 608 -33.88 -22.89 18.74
C GLY A 608 -35.30 -23.12 19.27
N LEU A 609 -35.82 -22.22 20.10
CA LEU A 609 -37.21 -22.20 20.56
C LEU A 609 -37.87 -20.89 20.11
N ASN A 610 -38.63 -20.94 19.01
CA ASN A 610 -39.57 -19.88 18.72
C ASN A 610 -40.72 -20.01 19.73
N CYS A 611 -40.65 -19.33 20.87
CA CYS A 611 -41.74 -19.35 21.86
C CYS A 611 -43.08 -18.91 21.24
N ASN A 612 -43.07 -18.19 20.11
CA ASN A 612 -44.28 -17.84 19.36
C ASN A 612 -44.98 -19.04 18.69
N ASN A 613 -44.27 -20.14 18.41
CA ASN A 613 -44.86 -21.39 17.91
C ASN A 613 -45.36 -22.29 19.05
N ILE A 614 -45.15 -21.89 20.32
CA ILE A 614 -45.42 -22.68 21.53
C ILE A 614 -46.49 -22.01 22.41
N MET A 615 -46.82 -20.74 22.14
CA MET A 615 -47.72 -19.92 22.95
C MET A 615 -48.97 -19.49 22.18
N ASN A 616 -50.14 -19.63 22.81
CA ASN A 616 -51.45 -19.35 22.20
C ASN A 616 -51.86 -17.87 22.23
N SER A 617 -51.05 -16.93 22.76
CA SER A 617 -51.48 -15.54 22.86
C SER A 617 -50.35 -14.50 22.85
N ARG A 618 -50.66 -13.30 22.33
CA ARG A 618 -49.78 -12.12 22.27
C ARG A 618 -49.47 -11.47 23.64
N ARG A 619 -49.68 -12.15 24.78
CA ARG A 619 -49.57 -11.53 26.12
C ARG A 619 -48.82 -12.30 27.22
N ALA A 620 -48.32 -13.51 26.99
CA ALA A 620 -47.53 -14.21 28.01
C ALA A 620 -46.04 -13.86 27.90
N LYS A 621 -45.55 -13.03 28.83
CA LYS A 621 -44.13 -12.85 29.13
C LYS A 621 -43.79 -13.83 30.26
N ILE A 622 -42.65 -14.50 30.16
CA ILE A 622 -41.95 -15.29 31.21
C ILE A 622 -42.16 -16.81 31.05
N CYS A 623 -41.09 -17.51 30.65
CA CYS A 623 -40.85 -18.90 31.01
C CYS A 623 -39.94 -18.91 32.25
N GLU A 624 -40.13 -19.86 33.18
CA GLU A 624 -39.16 -20.09 34.24
C GLU A 624 -38.13 -21.11 33.79
N LEU A 625 -36.89 -20.66 33.78
CA LEU A 625 -35.75 -21.43 33.31
C LEU A 625 -34.94 -21.85 34.53
N THR A 626 -34.79 -23.16 34.72
CA THR A 626 -33.98 -23.71 35.80
C THR A 626 -32.82 -24.47 35.16
N PHE A 627 -31.60 -24.02 35.42
CA PHE A 627 -30.38 -24.60 34.87
C PHE A 627 -29.52 -25.20 35.96
N SER A 628 -28.77 -26.25 35.63
CA SER A 628 -27.62 -26.71 36.41
C SER A 628 -26.40 -26.72 35.48
N GLY A 629 -25.52 -25.75 35.64
CA GLY A 629 -24.29 -25.64 34.85
C GLY A 629 -23.59 -24.31 35.15
N THR A 630 -22.26 -24.33 35.18
CA THR A 630 -21.42 -23.17 35.52
C THR A 630 -20.22 -23.13 34.57
N TYR A 631 -20.42 -22.54 33.40
CA TYR A 631 -19.33 -22.19 32.50
C TYR A 631 -19.65 -20.86 31.81
N ASP A 632 -18.84 -19.84 32.10
CA ASP A 632 -18.87 -18.52 31.46
C ASP A 632 -17.82 -18.52 30.37
N PHE A 633 -18.23 -18.36 29.10
CA PHE A 633 -17.31 -18.25 27.98
C PHE A 633 -17.42 -16.88 27.35
N PHE A 634 -16.30 -16.17 27.29
CA PHE A 634 -16.23 -14.84 26.70
C PHE A 634 -15.69 -14.96 25.27
N LEU A 635 -16.48 -14.48 24.32
CA LEU A 635 -16.30 -14.70 22.88
C LEU A 635 -15.57 -13.57 22.18
N GLY A 636 -15.30 -12.47 22.90
CA GLY A 636 -14.61 -11.30 22.41
C GLY A 636 -15.17 -10.01 22.97
N GLY A 637 -14.55 -8.90 22.61
CA GLY A 637 -14.89 -7.59 23.12
C GLY A 637 -13.91 -6.53 22.64
N PHE A 638 -14.14 -5.31 23.12
CA PHE A 638 -13.28 -4.17 22.88
C PHE A 638 -12.85 -3.57 24.19
N VAL A 639 -11.56 -3.26 24.27
CA VAL A 639 -11.00 -2.40 25.32
C VAL A 639 -10.67 -1.07 24.66
N SER A 640 -11.21 0.02 25.20
CA SER A 640 -10.80 1.37 24.84
C SER A 640 -10.12 2.04 26.02
N SER A 641 -8.92 2.53 25.77
CA SER A 641 -8.17 3.39 26.66
C SER A 641 -8.54 4.86 26.43
N GLY A 642 -8.51 5.65 27.49
CA GLY A 642 -8.66 7.10 27.42
C GLY A 642 -7.30 7.77 27.26
N TYR A 643 -7.09 8.49 26.15
CA TYR A 643 -5.95 9.39 25.91
C TYR A 643 -4.56 8.74 26.06
N ASN A 644 -3.97 8.29 24.95
CA ASN A 644 -2.61 7.74 24.98
C ASN A 644 -1.56 8.87 24.98
N GLU A 645 -1.04 9.21 26.16
CA GLU A 645 -0.01 10.24 26.31
C GLU A 645 1.29 9.93 25.55
N ASN A 646 1.66 8.65 25.37
CA ASN A 646 2.90 8.25 24.69
C ASN A 646 2.73 8.15 23.16
N GLY A 647 1.49 8.30 22.69
CA GLY A 647 1.05 8.18 21.29
C GLY A 647 0.98 6.73 20.81
N ILE A 648 -0.07 6.41 20.07
CA ILE A 648 -0.23 5.16 19.32
C ILE A 648 0.62 5.29 18.05
N PHE A 649 1.27 4.20 17.61
CA PHE A 649 1.95 4.19 16.30
C PHE A 649 0.91 4.41 15.20
N GLY A 650 1.11 5.45 14.40
CA GLY A 650 0.51 5.48 13.07
C GLY A 650 1.43 4.74 12.11
N GLY A 651 0.91 4.45 10.93
CA GLY A 651 1.72 3.82 9.88
C GLY A 651 2.43 4.84 9.00
N GLY A 652 2.28 6.15 9.21
CA GLY A 652 2.88 7.15 8.35
C GLY A 652 4.37 7.36 8.60
N ILE A 653 5.03 7.91 7.59
CA ILE A 653 6.41 8.39 7.63
C ILE A 653 6.46 9.91 7.90
N ARG A 654 7.39 10.36 8.72
CA ARG A 654 7.69 11.79 8.89
C ARG A 654 9.19 12.06 9.00
N VAL A 655 9.59 13.30 8.72
CA VAL A 655 10.99 13.71 8.82
C VAL A 655 11.33 14.00 10.29
N ASN A 656 12.27 13.26 10.86
CA ASN A 656 12.82 13.52 12.19
C ASN A 656 13.87 14.64 12.14
N SER A 657 14.79 14.57 11.17
CA SER A 657 15.82 15.59 11.02
C SER A 657 16.34 15.70 9.59
N ILE A 658 16.77 16.91 9.21
CA ILE A 658 17.54 17.14 7.99
C ILE A 658 18.93 17.63 8.38
N LYS A 659 19.97 16.91 7.94
CA LYS A 659 21.39 17.24 8.08
C LYS A 659 21.87 17.86 6.76
N ILE A 660 22.54 19.00 6.81
CA ILE A 660 23.22 19.62 5.68
C ILE A 660 24.69 19.72 6.06
N GLN A 661 25.56 19.11 5.26
CA GLN A 661 27.01 19.15 5.45
C GLN A 661 27.64 19.87 4.26
N ASP A 662 28.35 20.96 4.56
CA ASP A 662 29.08 21.78 3.60
C ASP A 662 30.56 21.80 4.02
N GLY A 663 31.37 20.99 3.33
CA GLY A 663 32.74 20.67 3.76
C GLY A 663 32.76 20.01 5.14
N LEU A 664 33.32 20.73 6.13
CA LEU A 664 33.46 20.28 7.51
C LEU A 664 32.38 20.85 8.44
N ASP A 665 31.57 21.79 7.96
CA ASP A 665 30.49 22.38 8.73
C ASP A 665 29.21 21.54 8.56
N ILE A 666 28.55 21.27 9.67
CA ILE A 666 27.30 20.50 9.74
C ILE A 666 26.21 21.39 10.32
N ARG A 667 25.05 21.41 9.66
CA ARG A 667 23.82 22.03 10.16
C ARG A 667 22.76 20.96 10.25
N ARG A 668 22.06 20.87 11.38
CA ARG A 668 20.93 19.95 11.55
C ARG A 668 19.68 20.72 11.90
N THR A 669 18.59 20.43 11.21
CA THR A 669 17.24 20.90 11.57
C THR A 669 16.49 19.70 12.13
N ASN A 670 16.11 19.77 13.41
CA ASN A 670 15.38 18.73 14.11
C ASN A 670 13.90 19.12 14.23
N TYR A 671 13.02 18.15 13.98
CA TYR A 671 11.58 18.32 14.07
C TYR A 671 11.06 17.47 15.24
N GLN A 672 10.51 18.13 16.25
CA GLN A 672 9.90 17.48 17.42
C GLN A 672 8.38 17.55 17.29
N TYR A 673 7.77 16.37 17.29
CA TYR A 673 6.32 16.15 17.15
C TYR A 673 5.66 15.87 18.51
N HIS A 674 6.35 16.20 19.60
CA HIS A 674 5.90 16.00 20.96
C HIS A 674 6.20 17.21 21.83
N ILE A 675 5.33 17.47 22.81
CA ILE A 675 5.49 18.53 23.80
C ILE A 675 5.24 17.92 25.17
N ASN A 676 6.18 18.13 26.11
CA ASN A 676 6.16 17.49 27.43
C ASN A 676 5.98 15.96 27.33
N GLU A 677 6.74 15.33 26.42
CA GLU A 677 6.69 13.89 26.09
C GLU A 677 5.38 13.39 25.45
N LYS A 678 4.40 14.27 25.24
CA LYS A 678 3.12 13.93 24.61
C LYS A 678 3.15 14.19 23.11
N SER A 679 2.76 13.20 22.31
CA SER A 679 2.57 13.41 20.86
C SER A 679 1.56 14.55 20.64
N THR A 680 1.75 15.36 19.60
CA THR A 680 0.78 16.38 19.18
C THR A 680 -0.02 15.92 17.95
N GLY A 681 0.10 14.63 17.59
CA GLY A 681 -0.54 14.03 16.42
C GLY A 681 -1.99 13.63 16.67
N TYR A 682 -2.83 13.82 15.67
CA TYR A 682 -4.25 13.44 15.65
C TYR A 682 -4.57 12.73 14.34
N THR A 683 -5.54 11.81 14.37
CA THR A 683 -6.13 11.24 13.16
C THR A 683 -7.65 11.40 13.18
N ASN A 684 -8.27 11.52 12.00
CA ASN A 684 -9.72 11.56 11.90
C ASN A 684 -10.33 10.21 12.33
N PHE A 685 -9.79 9.12 11.81
CA PHE A 685 -10.14 7.74 12.15
C PHE A 685 -8.95 6.82 11.88
N GLU A 686 -8.98 5.62 12.43
CA GLU A 686 -7.97 4.60 12.15
C GLU A 686 -8.46 3.69 11.00
N PRO A 687 -7.59 3.26 10.07
CA PRO A 687 -7.94 2.40 8.95
C PRO A 687 -8.17 0.92 9.36
N PHE A 688 -8.98 0.67 10.39
CA PHE A 688 -9.19 -0.68 10.90
C PHE A 688 -10.45 -1.37 10.38
N ASP A 689 -10.40 -2.71 10.41
CA ASP A 689 -11.58 -3.53 10.22
C ASP A 689 -12.49 -3.50 11.42
N ILE A 690 -13.44 -2.60 11.26
CA ILE A 690 -14.56 -2.43 12.14
C ILE A 690 -15.47 -3.68 11.99
N LEU A 691 -15.57 -4.36 10.84
CA LEU A 691 -16.68 -5.27 10.55
C LEU A 691 -16.42 -6.78 10.73
N SER A 692 -15.19 -7.26 10.89
CA SER A 692 -14.94 -8.70 11.11
C SER A 692 -14.76 -9.06 12.59
N PRO A 693 -15.81 -9.60 13.25
CA PRO A 693 -15.65 -10.21 14.58
C PRO A 693 -14.69 -11.39 14.51
N HIS A 694 -13.65 -11.39 15.34
CA HIS A 694 -12.96 -12.62 15.68
C HIS A 694 -13.68 -13.23 16.89
N ILE A 695 -14.60 -14.17 16.63
CA ILE A 695 -15.34 -14.87 17.68
C ILE A 695 -14.84 -16.32 17.70
N ILE A 696 -14.10 -16.67 18.76
CA ILE A 696 -13.64 -18.04 18.99
C ILE A 696 -14.64 -18.74 19.89
N VAL A 697 -15.35 -19.75 19.38
CA VAL A 697 -16.17 -20.61 20.24
C VAL A 697 -15.32 -21.79 20.72
N PRO A 698 -15.18 -22.03 22.04
CA PRO A 698 -14.27 -23.03 22.62
C PRO A 698 -14.45 -24.46 22.11
N ASP A 699 -15.65 -24.82 21.65
CA ASP A 699 -15.96 -26.15 21.11
C ASP A 699 -15.76 -26.24 19.58
N GLY A 700 -15.16 -25.22 18.97
CA GLY A 700 -14.93 -25.12 17.53
C GLY A 700 -16.18 -24.86 16.70
N THR A 701 -17.35 -24.65 17.33
CA THR A 701 -18.59 -24.37 16.58
C THR A 701 -18.60 -22.94 16.02
N GLN A 702 -19.29 -22.74 14.91
CA GLN A 702 -19.39 -21.41 14.29
C GLN A 702 -20.29 -20.48 15.14
N PRO A 703 -19.93 -19.19 15.31
CA PRO A 703 -20.79 -18.22 15.98
C PRO A 703 -22.13 -18.06 15.26
N THR A 704 -23.19 -17.81 16.03
CA THR A 704 -24.55 -17.62 15.47
C THR A 704 -24.69 -16.24 14.82
N ASP A 705 -25.51 -16.13 13.77
CA ASP A 705 -25.75 -14.86 13.06
C ASP A 705 -26.28 -13.74 13.98
N ALA A 706 -27.07 -14.10 15.01
CA ALA A 706 -27.58 -13.16 16.00
C ALA A 706 -26.47 -12.56 16.87
N LEU A 707 -25.48 -13.37 17.26
CA LEU A 707 -24.31 -12.91 18.01
C LEU A 707 -23.44 -11.98 17.16
N ILE A 708 -23.15 -12.40 15.92
CA ILE A 708 -22.41 -11.59 14.94
C ILE A 708 -23.12 -10.25 14.74
N LYS A 709 -24.45 -10.25 14.58
CA LYS A 709 -25.25 -9.03 14.42
C LYS A 709 -25.22 -8.12 15.65
N SER A 710 -25.32 -8.68 16.85
CA SER A 710 -25.24 -7.90 18.10
C SER A 710 -23.88 -7.23 18.26
N PHE A 711 -22.80 -7.95 17.94
CA PHE A 711 -21.44 -7.42 17.94
C PHE A 711 -21.27 -6.30 16.91
N LYS A 712 -21.64 -6.56 15.65
CA LYS A 712 -21.59 -5.56 14.55
C LYS A 712 -22.36 -4.29 14.91
N ASN A 713 -23.55 -4.41 15.49
CA ASN A 713 -24.36 -3.25 15.91
C ASN A 713 -23.65 -2.38 16.96
N ALA A 714 -23.06 -3.00 17.98
CA ALA A 714 -22.36 -2.25 19.03
C ALA A 714 -21.13 -1.52 18.51
N LEU A 715 -20.44 -2.14 17.56
CA LEU A 715 -19.26 -1.56 16.95
C LEU A 715 -19.61 -0.45 15.92
N ILE A 716 -20.69 -0.61 15.16
CA ILE A 716 -21.24 0.46 14.30
C ILE A 716 -21.59 1.69 15.14
N GLN A 717 -22.12 1.51 16.35
CA GLN A 717 -22.39 2.64 17.25
C GLN A 717 -21.12 3.40 17.64
N SER A 718 -20.01 2.69 17.89
CA SER A 718 -18.70 3.29 18.21
C SER A 718 -18.10 4.10 17.06
N TYR A 719 -18.37 3.69 15.81
CA TYR A 719 -17.88 4.32 14.58
C TYR A 719 -18.94 5.12 13.81
N SER A 720 -20.11 5.35 14.40
CA SER A 720 -21.24 6.01 13.73
C SER A 720 -20.85 7.34 13.07
N SER A 721 -20.04 8.18 13.75
CA SER A 721 -19.56 9.44 13.18
C SER A 721 -18.68 9.24 11.94
N VAL A 722 -17.83 8.21 11.93
CA VAL A 722 -16.96 7.87 10.78
C VAL A 722 -17.81 7.40 9.62
N ILE A 723 -18.75 6.48 9.87
CA ILE A 723 -19.63 5.91 8.85
C ILE A 723 -20.48 7.00 8.21
N ILE A 724 -21.11 7.86 9.02
CA ILE A 724 -21.98 8.95 8.55
C ILE A 724 -21.21 9.93 7.66
N ASN A 725 -19.96 10.26 8.00
CA ASN A 725 -19.17 11.26 7.27
C ASN A 725 -18.21 10.66 6.24
N SER A 726 -18.17 9.33 6.07
CA SER A 726 -17.17 8.59 5.29
C SER A 726 -16.94 9.10 3.86
N ARG A 727 -17.94 9.70 3.23
CA ARG A 727 -17.83 10.28 1.88
C ARG A 727 -17.09 11.62 1.82
N GLU A 728 -17.10 12.35 2.93
CA GLU A 728 -16.51 13.70 3.06
C GLU A 728 -15.18 13.66 3.82
N LEU A 729 -14.89 12.54 4.50
CA LEU A 729 -13.65 12.40 5.24
C LEU A 729 -12.49 12.14 4.28
N PRO A 730 -11.35 12.84 4.45
CA PRO A 730 -10.13 12.44 3.77
C PRO A 730 -9.68 11.07 4.28
N SER A 731 -8.84 10.40 3.49
CA SER A 731 -8.16 9.18 3.93
C SER A 731 -7.50 9.37 5.30
N PRO A 732 -7.45 8.32 6.12
CA PRO A 732 -6.91 8.43 7.47
C PRO A 732 -5.42 8.79 7.39
N MET A 733 -5.02 9.82 8.13
CA MET A 733 -3.63 10.28 8.21
C MET A 733 -3.39 10.94 9.57
N VAL A 734 -2.14 10.95 10.03
CA VAL A 734 -1.75 11.66 11.25
C VAL A 734 -1.38 13.10 10.91
N ILE A 735 -2.04 14.05 11.57
CA ILE A 735 -1.79 15.48 11.45
C ILE A 735 -1.32 16.00 12.81
N TYR A 736 -0.22 16.76 12.81
CA TYR A 736 0.35 17.33 14.03
C TYR A 736 -0.20 18.72 14.29
N GLN A 737 -0.80 18.91 15.47
CA GLN A 737 -1.24 20.22 15.92
C GLN A 737 -0.05 21.16 16.15
N GLN A 738 1.06 20.65 16.66
CA GLN A 738 2.24 21.48 16.96
C GLN A 738 3.53 20.76 16.57
N VAL A 739 4.41 21.43 15.84
CA VAL A 739 5.73 20.93 15.47
C VAL A 739 6.79 21.94 15.91
N LYS A 740 7.68 21.51 16.81
CA LYS A 740 8.80 22.33 17.28
C LYS A 740 10.02 22.06 16.40
N VAL A 741 10.59 23.12 15.84
CA VAL A 741 11.78 23.07 14.98
C VAL A 741 12.96 23.68 15.72
N GLU A 742 14.00 22.87 15.90
CA GLU A 742 15.28 23.27 16.49
C GLU A 742 16.39 23.20 15.46
N LYS A 743 17.39 24.08 15.56
CA LYS A 743 18.58 24.05 14.71
C LYS A 743 19.84 23.85 15.54
N GLU A 744 20.71 22.99 15.04
CA GLU A 744 22.05 22.72 15.55
C GLU A 744 23.08 23.08 14.48
N ILE A 745 24.19 23.68 14.91
CA ILE A 745 25.31 24.01 14.05
C ILE A 745 26.58 23.46 14.69
N GLN A 746 27.33 22.68 13.94
CA GLN A 746 28.65 22.21 14.30
C GLN A 746 29.64 22.75 13.26
N LYS A 747 30.50 23.69 13.67
CA LYS A 747 31.62 24.13 12.81
C LYS A 747 32.83 23.26 13.04
N TYR A 748 33.73 23.20 12.05
CA TYR A 748 34.97 22.45 12.18
C TYR A 748 35.75 22.83 13.45
N GLY A 749 36.14 21.82 14.25
CA GLY A 749 36.90 22.00 15.48
C GLY A 749 36.12 22.62 16.65
N SER A 750 34.79 22.76 16.54
CA SER A 750 33.92 23.28 17.59
C SER A 750 32.90 22.24 18.06
N GLU A 751 32.40 22.43 19.29
CA GLU A 751 31.27 21.65 19.80
C GLU A 751 29.99 21.99 19.02
N THR A 752 29.02 21.06 19.06
CA THR A 752 27.70 21.31 18.46
C THR A 752 26.95 22.35 19.29
N VAL A 753 26.61 23.47 18.67
CA VAL A 753 25.85 24.55 19.32
C VAL A 753 24.40 24.50 18.86
N LYS A 754 23.47 24.37 19.81
CA LYS A 754 22.04 24.59 19.57
C LYS A 754 21.78 26.08 19.43
N THR A 755 21.06 26.48 18.38
CA THR A 755 20.59 27.86 18.26
C THR A 755 19.59 28.16 19.38
N PRO A 756 19.63 29.35 20.01
CA PRO A 756 18.77 29.68 21.14
C PRO A 756 17.28 29.82 20.76
N GLU A 757 16.96 29.98 19.47
CA GLU A 757 15.59 30.14 18.98
C GLU A 757 15.05 28.82 18.41
N SER A 758 14.13 28.18 19.14
CA SER A 758 13.24 27.17 18.55
C SER A 758 11.97 27.83 18.03
N ARG A 759 11.42 27.37 16.91
CA ARG A 759 10.11 27.81 16.40
C ARG A 759 9.07 26.72 16.60
N ILE A 760 7.90 27.06 17.09
CA ILE A 760 6.75 26.15 17.15
C ILE A 760 5.78 26.57 16.06
N TYR A 761 5.47 25.65 15.16
CA TYR A 761 4.40 25.82 14.17
C TYR A 761 3.15 25.15 14.71
N GLU A 762 2.05 25.90 14.75
CA GLU A 762 0.74 25.41 15.19
C GLU A 762 -0.20 25.30 13.99
N PHE A 763 -0.85 24.16 13.89
CA PHE A 763 -1.77 23.79 12.82
C PHE A 763 -3.12 23.47 13.42
N GLN A 764 -4.18 23.84 12.70
CA GLN A 764 -5.53 23.47 13.07
C GLN A 764 -5.75 21.98 12.78
N VAL A 765 -6.09 21.22 13.81
CA VAL A 765 -6.52 19.82 13.69
C VAL A 765 -8.04 19.73 13.74
N TYR A 766 -8.58 18.62 13.27
CA TYR A 766 -10.02 18.40 13.31
C TYR A 766 -10.48 18.32 14.76
N GLU A 767 -11.26 19.29 15.23
CA GLU A 767 -11.83 19.29 16.57
C GLU A 767 -13.31 18.92 16.48
N LYS A 768 -13.75 18.05 17.39
CA LYS A 768 -15.16 17.68 17.50
C LYS A 768 -15.91 18.87 18.09
N THR A 769 -16.57 19.65 17.23
CA THR A 769 -17.47 20.74 17.64
C THR A 769 -18.77 20.21 18.21
#